data_AF-A0A286H4M0-F1
#
_entry.id   AF-A0A286H4M0-F1
#
_cell.length_a   1.000
_cell.length_b   1.000
_cell.length_c   1.000
_cell.angle_alpha   90.00
_cell.angle_beta   90.00
_cell.angle_gamma   90.00
#
_symmetry.space_group_name_H-M   'P 1'
#
loop_
_entity.id
_entity.type
_entity.pdbx_description
1 polymer ?
#
loop_
_entity_poly.entity_id
_entity_poly.type
_entity_poly.pdbx_seq_one_letter_code
_entity_poly.pdbx_strand_id
1 'polypeptide(L)'
;MVAVLLGLAGWIAADLRPPEPLAVDAPAEQFSAGRAFAHVEEIATGVRVPGSAATDRVVDDLVDTLSALGLDTRVQNAVGAVRTASGETRMARVQNVVGVLPGADSTGRIFLTAHHDSVETGPGAADDAAGVAAVLESVRALTAGPLLRNDVVVVLTDAEEACSCGAEAFVDSHPLAAAGGVVLNLEARGTRGPPIMFETSSGNAGLAEAYAAAAPHPVATSFAVEVYRAMPNFTDFSVFLADGGFTGLNTAFIDGAAGYHTPQDVPERLDRGSLQAMGDNALATARALGNADLTALARPEADDATYFPVLGELVRYPGRLVWPVAGGALAAVALLVLVVARRGISSLRRTIVGTLLAAVPLVLAPLAAQGTWLLLVAIRPGYGQLLDPWRPGWFRLACVAVVATVVLTWFALLRRRVGAVPLVVGGLVWLAALAGVLAAVAPGGSYLAAWPALAGALTGLLAAATPSRVVRLLAALVGGAVAVAVLAPTVVLFLPALGLSSAAAPAAVAALLLVALLPALDLLFPDETEHRPRAVAAVPAAVLGLAVACTGAGLAVDRFDATHPVPSRLAYVLDAGTGQASWVSTEGSPGDWTAGYVGSRFELPVDYPYLGGDVWSGRAEAADLAPADVETVSDTLVGGRRELTVRVTPQRSGVRVVVLDLRVDGGTVVGARIGGRAVPEEELGGDRVWIVFHAPPEDGLQASVSLEGGGAAELRVIDVSDGLAGLPGFEPRPDGVDAAGAHSTDVVLVAGTTPLG
;
A
#
# COMPACT_ATOMS: atom_id res chain seq x y z
N MET A 1 10.81 -28.02 22.22
CA MET A 1 11.06 -26.56 22.31
C MET A 1 10.97 -25.89 20.95
N VAL A 2 11.90 -26.16 20.02
CA VAL A 2 11.82 -25.61 18.65
C VAL A 2 10.47 -25.89 17.99
N ALA A 3 9.96 -27.13 18.08
CA ALA A 3 8.62 -27.47 17.58
C ALA A 3 7.48 -26.66 18.24
N VAL A 4 7.61 -26.28 19.52
CA VAL A 4 6.61 -25.46 20.23
C VAL A 4 6.63 -24.03 19.70
N LEU A 5 7.83 -23.46 19.50
CA LEU A 5 7.99 -22.12 18.95
C LEU A 5 7.55 -22.03 17.48
N LEU A 6 7.82 -23.06 16.69
CA LEU A 6 7.29 -23.18 15.32
C LEU A 6 5.77 -23.35 15.32
N GLY A 7 5.22 -24.12 16.26
CA GLY A 7 3.77 -24.24 16.45
C GLY A 7 3.12 -22.91 16.82
N LEU A 8 3.75 -22.12 17.70
CA LEU A 8 3.29 -20.77 18.04
C LEU A 8 3.33 -19.82 16.83
N ALA A 9 4.43 -19.83 16.06
CA ALA A 9 4.53 -19.03 14.84
C ALA A 9 3.46 -19.43 13.80
N GLY A 10 3.20 -20.74 13.67
CA GLY A 10 2.14 -21.27 12.80
C GLY A 10 0.73 -20.89 13.28
N TRP A 11 0.49 -20.86 14.59
CA TRP A 11 -0.77 -20.39 15.16
C TRP A 11 -0.97 -18.90 14.89
N ILE A 12 0.03 -18.06 15.15
CA ILE A 12 -0.02 -16.62 14.82
C ILE A 12 -0.32 -16.40 13.33
N ALA A 13 0.35 -17.14 12.45
CA ALA A 13 0.11 -17.03 11.00
C ALA A 13 -1.30 -17.51 10.59
N ALA A 14 -1.91 -18.42 11.35
CA ALA A 14 -3.29 -18.87 11.12
C ALA A 14 -4.31 -17.89 11.69
N ASP A 15 -4.01 -17.27 12.83
CA ASP A 15 -4.82 -16.28 13.53
C ASP A 15 -4.95 -14.95 12.75
N LEU A 16 -3.92 -14.58 11.98
CA LEU A 16 -3.96 -13.45 11.05
C LEU A 16 -4.79 -13.71 9.78
N ARG A 17 -5.37 -14.90 9.60
CA ARG A 17 -6.16 -15.17 8.39
C ARG A 17 -7.57 -14.59 8.54
N PRO A 18 -8.17 -14.11 7.45
CA PRO A 18 -9.56 -13.72 7.47
C PRO A 18 -10.49 -14.87 7.91
N PRO A 19 -11.65 -14.56 8.53
CA PRO A 19 -12.62 -15.54 8.97
C PRO A 19 -13.37 -16.17 7.78
N GLU A 20 -14.20 -17.17 8.07
CA GLU A 20 -15.15 -17.66 7.07
C GLU A 20 -16.25 -16.61 6.80
N PRO A 21 -16.63 -16.38 5.53
CA PRO A 21 -17.66 -15.40 5.18
C PRO A 21 -19.05 -15.84 5.65
N LEU A 22 -19.82 -14.90 6.20
CA LEU A 22 -21.21 -15.14 6.56
C LEU A 22 -22.11 -15.16 5.32
N ALA A 23 -23.15 -15.99 5.36
CA ALA A 23 -24.13 -16.12 4.29
C ALA A 23 -25.15 -14.96 4.27
N VAL A 24 -25.95 -14.88 3.20
CA VAL A 24 -26.93 -13.80 2.98
C VAL A 24 -28.03 -13.73 4.04
N ASP A 25 -28.29 -14.84 4.74
CA ASP A 25 -29.31 -14.99 5.78
C ASP A 25 -28.78 -14.71 7.20
N ALA A 26 -27.53 -14.24 7.32
CA ALA A 26 -26.98 -13.78 8.59
C ALA A 26 -27.88 -12.70 9.23
N PRO A 27 -27.93 -12.59 10.58
CA PRO A 27 -28.76 -11.60 11.27
C PRO A 27 -28.63 -10.18 10.70
N ALA A 28 -29.74 -9.43 10.68
CA ALA A 28 -29.79 -8.11 10.05
C ALA A 28 -28.81 -7.10 10.66
N GLU A 29 -28.51 -7.22 11.95
CA GLU A 29 -27.56 -6.36 12.67
C GLU A 29 -26.09 -6.80 12.52
N GLN A 30 -25.80 -7.88 11.77
CA GLN A 30 -24.44 -8.34 11.50
C GLN A 30 -24.04 -7.99 10.08
N PHE A 31 -22.74 -7.79 9.86
CA PHE A 31 -22.17 -7.69 8.53
C PHE A 31 -22.19 -9.06 7.85
N SER A 32 -22.58 -9.12 6.58
CA SER A 32 -22.53 -10.35 5.78
C SER A 32 -21.75 -10.12 4.50
N ALA A 33 -20.61 -10.79 4.35
CA ALA A 33 -19.90 -10.84 3.08
C ALA A 33 -20.78 -11.44 1.97
N GLY A 34 -21.71 -12.35 2.29
CA GLY A 34 -22.66 -12.88 1.32
C GLY A 34 -23.59 -11.82 0.73
N ARG A 35 -24.04 -10.84 1.53
CA ARG A 35 -24.83 -9.69 1.03
C ARG A 35 -23.96 -8.66 0.34
N ALA A 36 -22.83 -8.30 0.97
CA ALA A 36 -21.90 -7.31 0.43
C ALA A 36 -21.34 -7.73 -0.95
N PHE A 37 -21.07 -9.02 -1.15
CA PHE A 37 -20.51 -9.51 -2.41
C PHE A 37 -21.43 -9.29 -3.62
N ALA A 38 -22.75 -9.18 -3.43
CA ALA A 38 -23.66 -8.83 -4.52
C ALA A 38 -23.37 -7.42 -5.06
N HIS A 39 -23.03 -6.46 -4.18
CA HIS A 39 -22.59 -5.14 -4.60
C HIS A 39 -21.26 -5.18 -5.33
N VAL A 40 -20.32 -6.05 -4.92
CA VAL A 40 -19.06 -6.25 -5.65
C VAL A 40 -19.33 -6.74 -7.07
N GLU A 41 -20.20 -7.74 -7.24
CA GLU A 41 -20.56 -8.27 -8.57
C GLU A 41 -21.23 -7.24 -9.47
N GLU A 42 -22.00 -6.31 -8.90
CA GLU A 42 -22.70 -5.24 -9.62
C GLU A 42 -21.76 -4.08 -10.01
N ILE A 43 -20.94 -3.60 -9.07
CA ILE A 43 -19.99 -2.50 -9.27
C ILE A 43 -18.87 -2.93 -10.23
N ALA A 44 -18.31 -4.13 -10.05
CA ALA A 44 -17.17 -4.62 -10.82
C ALA A 44 -17.59 -5.39 -12.10
N THR A 45 -18.68 -4.98 -12.74
CA THR A 45 -19.09 -5.52 -14.06
C THR A 45 -18.18 -5.08 -15.20
N GLY A 46 -17.39 -4.02 -15.01
CA GLY A 46 -16.45 -3.50 -15.98
C GLY A 46 -15.60 -2.36 -15.41
N VAL A 47 -14.75 -1.79 -16.26
CA VAL A 47 -13.93 -0.61 -15.94
C VAL A 47 -14.83 0.61 -15.71
N ARG A 48 -14.54 1.37 -14.66
CA ARG A 48 -15.34 2.50 -14.17
C ARG A 48 -14.48 3.75 -13.90
N VAL A 49 -13.66 4.12 -14.91
CA VAL A 49 -12.85 5.34 -14.87
C VAL A 49 -13.72 6.61 -14.79
N PRO A 50 -13.27 7.68 -14.11
CA PRO A 50 -14.05 8.90 -13.92
C PRO A 50 -14.59 9.47 -15.23
N GLY A 51 -15.87 9.90 -15.20
CA GLY A 51 -16.58 10.44 -16.36
C GLY A 51 -17.04 9.42 -17.39
N SER A 52 -16.86 8.11 -17.14
CA SER A 52 -17.39 7.05 -18.00
C SER A 52 -18.87 6.77 -17.74
N ALA A 53 -19.57 6.23 -18.75
CA ALA A 53 -20.95 5.76 -18.60
C ALA A 53 -21.09 4.55 -17.63
N ALA A 54 -19.99 3.89 -17.27
CA ALA A 54 -20.00 2.87 -16.22
C ALA A 54 -20.05 3.51 -14.84
N THR A 55 -19.25 4.55 -14.61
CA THR A 55 -19.28 5.36 -13.39
C THR A 55 -20.65 6.00 -13.17
N ASP A 56 -21.28 6.57 -14.21
CA ASP A 56 -22.63 7.15 -14.08
C ASP A 56 -23.66 6.13 -13.56
N ARG A 57 -23.63 4.90 -14.08
CA ARG A 57 -24.54 3.82 -13.64
C ARG A 57 -24.28 3.44 -12.18
N VAL A 58 -23.00 3.30 -11.81
CA VAL A 58 -22.61 2.99 -10.42
C VAL A 58 -23.07 4.11 -9.48
N VAL A 59 -22.88 5.38 -9.86
CA VAL A 59 -23.33 6.54 -9.05
C VAL A 59 -24.85 6.50 -8.84
N ASP A 60 -25.63 6.24 -9.89
CA ASP A 60 -27.10 6.11 -9.79
C ASP A 60 -27.49 4.96 -8.83
N ASP A 61 -26.89 3.78 -8.99
CA ASP A 61 -27.16 2.60 -8.15
C ASP A 61 -26.78 2.83 -6.67
N LEU A 62 -25.67 3.54 -6.42
CA LEU A 62 -25.22 3.91 -5.08
C LEU A 62 -26.17 4.90 -4.41
N VAL A 63 -26.66 5.90 -5.15
CA VAL A 63 -27.65 6.86 -4.66
C VAL A 63 -28.95 6.16 -4.30
N ASP A 64 -29.44 5.28 -5.18
CA ASP A 64 -30.66 4.50 -4.94
C ASP A 64 -30.52 3.57 -3.73
N THR A 65 -29.37 2.88 -3.63
CA THR A 65 -29.08 1.97 -2.51
C THR A 65 -29.07 2.71 -1.17
N LEU A 66 -28.29 3.79 -1.04
CA LEU A 66 -28.19 4.55 0.21
C LEU A 66 -29.51 5.24 0.57
N SER A 67 -30.24 5.76 -0.42
CA SER A 67 -31.57 6.36 -0.20
C SER A 67 -32.60 5.33 0.26
N ALA A 68 -32.57 4.11 -0.29
CA ALA A 68 -33.43 3.01 0.15
C ALA A 68 -33.13 2.56 1.59
N LEU A 69 -31.89 2.76 2.06
CA LEU A 69 -31.50 2.55 3.46
C LEU A 69 -31.89 3.72 4.38
N GLY A 70 -32.44 4.81 3.84
CA GLY A 70 -32.99 5.94 4.60
C GLY A 70 -32.02 7.10 4.83
N LEU A 71 -30.92 7.18 4.09
CA LEU A 71 -29.97 8.30 4.19
C LEU A 71 -30.42 9.50 3.33
N ASP A 72 -30.10 10.74 3.74
CA ASP A 72 -30.15 11.91 2.85
C ASP A 72 -28.93 11.86 1.92
N THR A 73 -29.12 11.29 0.74
CA THR A 73 -28.05 11.01 -0.23
C THR A 73 -28.07 11.99 -1.39
N ARG A 74 -26.91 12.54 -1.74
CA ARG A 74 -26.73 13.50 -2.83
C ARG A 74 -25.42 13.27 -3.56
N VAL A 75 -25.43 13.57 -4.85
CA VAL A 75 -24.21 13.60 -5.67
C VAL A 75 -23.56 14.99 -5.56
N GLN A 76 -22.29 15.04 -5.18
CA GLN A 76 -21.46 16.23 -5.29
C GLN A 76 -20.78 16.21 -6.66
N ASN A 77 -21.20 17.13 -7.53
CA ASN A 77 -20.50 17.41 -8.79
C ASN A 77 -19.50 18.54 -8.55
N ALA A 78 -18.22 18.28 -8.80
CA ALA A 78 -17.16 19.26 -8.60
C ALA A 78 -15.98 19.01 -9.55
N VAL A 79 -14.98 19.90 -9.46
CA VAL A 79 -13.66 19.68 -10.05
C VAL A 79 -12.65 19.70 -8.91
N GLY A 80 -12.03 18.54 -8.66
CA GLY A 80 -10.94 18.42 -7.69
C GLY A 80 -9.61 18.81 -8.31
N ALA A 81 -8.67 19.26 -7.49
CA ALA A 81 -7.31 19.64 -7.90
C ALA A 81 -6.28 19.19 -6.86
N VAL A 82 -5.38 18.31 -7.26
CA VAL A 82 -4.33 17.76 -6.40
C VAL A 82 -2.96 17.99 -7.04
N ARG A 83 -2.02 18.49 -6.24
CA ARG A 83 -0.62 18.58 -6.63
C ARG A 83 0.13 17.33 -6.17
N THR A 84 0.70 16.61 -7.12
CA THR A 84 1.49 15.40 -6.86
C THR A 84 2.84 15.73 -6.22
N ALA A 85 3.46 14.73 -5.60
CA ALA A 85 4.81 14.86 -5.03
C ALA A 85 5.90 15.19 -6.09
N SER A 86 5.68 14.86 -7.36
CA SER A 86 6.55 15.23 -8.47
C SER A 86 6.37 16.68 -8.94
N GLY A 87 5.43 17.41 -8.35
CA GLY A 87 5.12 18.81 -8.69
C GLY A 87 4.19 18.97 -9.89
N GLU A 88 3.58 17.89 -10.39
CA GLU A 88 2.54 17.93 -11.42
C GLU A 88 1.18 18.20 -10.76
N THR A 89 0.39 19.10 -11.34
CA THR A 89 -1.01 19.31 -10.95
C THR A 89 -1.95 18.46 -11.77
N ARG A 90 -2.76 17.68 -11.06
CA ARG A 90 -3.83 16.85 -11.61
C ARG A 90 -5.18 17.38 -11.18
N MET A 91 -6.13 17.35 -12.09
CA MET A 91 -7.50 17.79 -11.84
C MET A 91 -8.45 16.76 -12.40
N ALA A 92 -9.64 16.63 -11.82
CA ALA A 92 -10.67 15.73 -12.33
C ALA A 92 -12.05 16.33 -12.14
N ARG A 93 -12.94 16.15 -13.12
CA ARG A 93 -14.38 16.28 -12.88
C ARG A 93 -14.87 15.06 -12.12
N VAL A 94 -15.51 15.26 -10.97
CA VAL A 94 -15.85 14.19 -10.02
C VAL A 94 -17.33 14.17 -9.68
N GLN A 95 -17.85 12.97 -9.43
CA GLN A 95 -19.20 12.68 -8.94
C GLN A 95 -19.13 11.87 -7.63
N ASN A 96 -18.90 12.54 -6.50
CA ASN A 96 -18.90 11.86 -5.19
C ASN A 96 -20.34 11.56 -4.76
N VAL A 97 -20.59 10.41 -4.14
CA VAL A 97 -21.88 10.07 -3.53
C VAL A 97 -21.79 10.28 -2.02
N VAL A 98 -22.58 11.22 -1.49
CA VAL A 98 -22.55 11.62 -0.08
C VAL A 98 -23.89 11.35 0.57
N GLY A 99 -23.92 10.49 1.59
CA GLY A 99 -25.13 10.12 2.33
C GLY A 99 -25.02 10.43 3.81
N VAL A 100 -26.08 10.95 4.44
CA VAL A 100 -26.10 11.23 5.89
C VAL A 100 -27.11 10.33 6.60
N LEU A 101 -26.62 9.57 7.58
CA LEU A 101 -27.42 8.90 8.59
C LEU A 101 -27.36 9.71 9.90
N PRO A 102 -28.45 10.42 10.28
CA PRO A 102 -28.44 11.29 11.43
C PRO A 102 -28.36 10.51 12.75
N GLY A 103 -27.57 11.03 13.68
CA GLY A 103 -27.50 10.56 15.07
C GLY A 103 -28.59 11.17 15.95
N ALA A 104 -28.74 10.62 17.16
CA ALA A 104 -29.73 11.09 18.14
C ALA A 104 -29.30 12.34 18.93
N ASP A 105 -27.99 12.50 19.20
CA ASP A 105 -27.41 13.55 20.04
C ASP A 105 -25.94 13.78 19.66
N SER A 106 -25.74 14.25 18.43
CA SER A 106 -24.45 14.27 17.75
C SER A 106 -23.44 15.20 18.42
N THR A 107 -22.26 14.67 18.73
CA THR A 107 -21.07 15.42 19.20
C THR A 107 -20.05 15.67 18.10
N GLY A 108 -20.27 15.09 16.92
CA GLY A 108 -19.35 15.14 15.78
C GLY A 108 -19.79 14.15 14.71
N ARG A 109 -18.95 13.94 13.70
CA ARG A 109 -19.27 13.07 12.56
C ARG A 109 -18.23 11.98 12.39
N ILE A 110 -18.72 10.82 11.98
CA ILE A 110 -17.88 9.73 11.47
C ILE A 110 -18.07 9.71 9.96
N PHE A 111 -16.96 9.62 9.24
CA PHE A 111 -16.96 9.50 7.79
C PHE A 111 -16.57 8.06 7.44
N LEU A 112 -17.46 7.34 6.75
CA LEU A 112 -17.15 6.04 6.15
C LEU A 112 -16.83 6.28 4.68
N THR A 113 -15.60 5.96 4.29
CA THR A 113 -15.06 6.33 2.98
C THR A 113 -14.46 5.13 2.26
N ALA A 114 -14.67 5.11 0.95
CA ALA A 114 -14.20 4.13 -0.03
C ALA A 114 -14.37 4.77 -1.42
N HIS A 115 -13.51 4.45 -2.38
CA HIS A 115 -13.63 5.03 -3.71
C HIS A 115 -14.41 4.12 -4.66
N HIS A 116 -15.26 4.72 -5.51
CA HIS A 116 -16.12 3.96 -6.43
C HIS A 116 -15.60 3.92 -7.85
N ASP A 117 -14.53 4.63 -8.20
CA ASP A 117 -13.86 4.51 -9.49
C ASP A 117 -12.92 3.30 -9.54
N SER A 118 -12.38 3.00 -10.72
CA SER A 118 -11.35 1.98 -10.91
C SER A 118 -10.25 2.52 -11.81
N VAL A 119 -9.08 1.88 -11.77
CA VAL A 119 -8.09 2.02 -12.85
C VAL A 119 -8.69 1.70 -14.23
N GLU A 120 -8.04 2.24 -15.26
CA GLU A 120 -8.40 2.03 -16.66
C GLU A 120 -8.23 0.59 -17.18
N THR A 121 -7.39 -0.21 -16.52
CA THR A 121 -7.03 -1.55 -17.01
C THR A 121 -7.91 -2.66 -16.46
N GLY A 122 -8.63 -2.43 -15.35
CA GLY A 122 -9.28 -3.50 -14.60
C GLY A 122 -10.63 -3.10 -14.00
N PRO A 123 -11.52 -4.08 -13.77
CA PRO A 123 -12.84 -3.82 -13.23
C PRO A 123 -12.86 -3.59 -11.72
N GLY A 124 -11.73 -3.66 -11.02
CA GLY A 124 -11.59 -3.16 -9.65
C GLY A 124 -12.49 -3.84 -8.60
N ALA A 125 -12.57 -5.17 -8.61
CA ALA A 125 -13.44 -5.91 -7.69
C ALA A 125 -12.96 -5.90 -6.24
N ALA A 126 -11.64 -6.04 -6.03
CA ALA A 126 -11.05 -5.73 -4.75
C ALA A 126 -10.91 -4.22 -4.59
N ASP A 127 -10.50 -3.52 -5.65
CA ASP A 127 -10.06 -2.13 -5.62
C ASP A 127 -10.98 -1.17 -6.40
N ASP A 128 -11.90 -0.45 -5.75
CA ASP A 128 -12.35 -0.64 -4.37
C ASP A 128 -13.85 -0.95 -4.27
N ALA A 129 -14.35 -1.77 -5.20
CA ALA A 129 -15.73 -2.29 -5.07
C ALA A 129 -15.93 -3.05 -3.75
N ALA A 130 -14.88 -3.66 -3.19
CA ALA A 130 -14.91 -4.33 -1.89
C ALA A 130 -15.10 -3.34 -0.73
N GLY A 131 -14.36 -2.21 -0.71
CA GLY A 131 -14.54 -1.16 0.28
C GLY A 131 -15.91 -0.51 0.19
N VAL A 132 -16.38 -0.17 -1.02
CA VAL A 132 -17.74 0.34 -1.25
C VAL A 132 -18.79 -0.64 -0.73
N ALA A 133 -18.69 -1.92 -1.10
CA ALA A 133 -19.60 -2.96 -0.61
C ALA A 133 -19.56 -3.12 0.92
N ALA A 134 -18.38 -3.01 1.53
CA ALA A 134 -18.21 -3.03 2.98
C ALA A 134 -18.90 -1.84 3.66
N VAL A 135 -18.82 -0.65 3.08
CA VAL A 135 -19.55 0.54 3.56
C VAL A 135 -21.07 0.35 3.44
N LEU A 136 -21.57 -0.09 2.28
CA LEU A 136 -23.01 -0.27 2.04
C LEU A 136 -23.64 -1.28 3.01
N GLU A 137 -23.04 -2.46 3.16
CA GLU A 137 -23.55 -3.50 4.07
C GLU A 137 -23.38 -3.10 5.55
N SER A 138 -22.32 -2.34 5.89
CA SER A 138 -22.17 -1.77 7.24
C SER A 138 -23.28 -0.78 7.55
N VAL A 139 -23.60 0.14 6.63
CA VAL A 139 -24.70 1.10 6.79
C VAL A 139 -26.04 0.38 6.91
N ARG A 140 -26.31 -0.65 6.10
CA ARG A 140 -27.50 -1.49 6.23
C ARG A 140 -27.60 -2.16 7.62
N ALA A 141 -26.48 -2.63 8.16
CA ALA A 141 -26.44 -3.22 9.50
C ALA A 141 -26.55 -2.18 10.64
N LEU A 142 -26.13 -0.93 10.41
CA LEU A 142 -26.34 0.18 11.34
C LEU A 142 -27.81 0.59 11.40
N THR A 143 -28.49 0.70 10.25
CA THR A 143 -29.92 1.08 10.19
C THR A 143 -30.85 0.02 10.74
N ALA A 144 -30.42 -1.25 10.73
CA ALA A 144 -31.13 -2.35 11.39
C ALA A 144 -30.91 -2.40 12.92
N GLY A 145 -29.90 -1.69 13.44
CA GLY A 145 -29.53 -1.68 14.85
C GLY A 145 -30.06 -0.48 15.62
N PRO A 146 -29.62 -0.31 16.89
CA PRO A 146 -29.95 0.88 17.68
C PRO A 146 -29.42 2.17 17.04
N LEU A 147 -30.21 3.24 17.16
CA LEU A 147 -29.81 4.57 16.69
C LEU A 147 -28.53 5.03 17.40
N LEU A 148 -27.55 5.48 16.63
CA LEU A 148 -26.27 5.97 17.14
C LEU A 148 -26.41 7.38 17.73
N ARG A 149 -25.45 7.75 18.57
CA ARG A 149 -25.37 9.11 19.12
C ARG A 149 -24.95 10.12 18.04
N ASN A 150 -23.86 9.83 17.33
CA ASN A 150 -23.23 10.71 16.35
C ASN A 150 -23.73 10.43 14.93
N ASP A 151 -23.60 11.45 14.07
CA ASP A 151 -23.92 11.30 12.65
C ASP A 151 -22.89 10.41 11.96
N VAL A 152 -23.38 9.55 11.06
CA VAL A 152 -22.54 8.80 10.12
C VAL A 152 -22.73 9.41 8.73
N VAL A 153 -21.63 9.86 8.14
CA VAL A 153 -21.58 10.39 6.78
C VAL A 153 -20.87 9.35 5.91
N VAL A 154 -21.57 8.86 4.90
CA VAL A 154 -20.98 8.04 3.84
C VAL A 154 -20.43 8.99 2.78
N VAL A 155 -19.17 8.82 2.39
CA VAL A 155 -18.54 9.55 1.28
C VAL A 155 -17.90 8.53 0.37
N LEU A 156 -18.57 8.22 -0.74
CA LEU A 156 -18.03 7.38 -1.80
C LEU A 156 -17.43 8.30 -2.85
N THR A 157 -16.11 8.29 -2.94
CA THR A 157 -15.31 9.23 -3.72
C THR A 157 -15.13 8.77 -5.16
N ASP A 158 -15.00 9.73 -6.07
CA ASP A 158 -14.66 9.50 -7.47
C ASP A 158 -13.22 9.95 -7.75
N ALA A 159 -12.60 9.43 -8.81
CA ALA A 159 -11.26 9.81 -9.25
C ALA A 159 -10.15 9.66 -8.18
N GLU A 160 -10.22 8.63 -7.33
CA GLU A 160 -9.11 8.23 -6.46
C GLU A 160 -7.90 7.84 -7.32
N GLU A 161 -8.16 6.92 -8.25
CA GLU A 161 -7.15 6.26 -9.09
C GLU A 161 -6.47 7.25 -10.05
N ALA A 162 -7.14 8.36 -10.32
CA ALA A 162 -6.57 9.47 -11.08
C ALA A 162 -5.64 10.34 -10.23
N CYS A 163 -6.15 10.80 -9.07
CA CYS A 163 -5.50 11.84 -8.27
C CYS A 163 -6.06 12.04 -6.84
N SER A 164 -6.95 11.18 -6.32
CA SER A 164 -7.72 11.45 -5.09
C SER A 164 -8.50 12.78 -5.16
N CYS A 165 -8.91 13.13 -6.38
CA CYS A 165 -9.55 14.42 -6.65
C CYS A 165 -10.98 14.48 -6.08
N GLY A 166 -11.66 13.34 -5.92
CA GLY A 166 -12.96 13.27 -5.25
C GLY A 166 -12.87 13.64 -3.78
N ALA A 167 -11.92 13.05 -3.06
CA ALA A 167 -11.68 13.43 -1.66
C ALA A 167 -11.27 14.90 -1.53
N GLU A 168 -10.40 15.42 -2.42
CA GLU A 168 -10.00 16.83 -2.36
C GLU A 168 -11.19 17.76 -2.56
N ALA A 169 -12.01 17.51 -3.57
CA ALA A 169 -13.21 18.30 -3.82
C ALA A 169 -14.19 18.24 -2.63
N PHE A 170 -14.30 17.10 -1.95
CA PHE A 170 -15.13 16.95 -0.76
C PHE A 170 -14.58 17.77 0.42
N VAL A 171 -13.30 17.59 0.76
CA VAL A 171 -12.65 18.24 1.89
C VAL A 171 -12.60 19.76 1.72
N ASP A 172 -12.25 20.24 0.53
CA ASP A 172 -12.11 21.68 0.24
C ASP A 172 -13.45 22.43 0.28
N SER A 173 -14.51 21.83 -0.28
CA SER A 173 -15.71 22.60 -0.63
C SER A 173 -17.03 22.09 -0.06
N HIS A 174 -17.09 20.84 0.44
CA HIS A 174 -18.36 20.28 0.89
C HIS A 174 -18.74 20.79 2.30
N PRO A 175 -19.97 21.29 2.53
CA PRO A 175 -20.37 21.83 3.83
C PRO A 175 -20.27 20.83 5.01
N LEU A 176 -20.37 19.53 4.74
CA LEU A 176 -20.22 18.50 5.79
C LEU A 176 -18.77 18.34 6.26
N ALA A 177 -17.78 18.69 5.42
CA ALA A 177 -16.36 18.57 5.73
C ALA A 177 -15.85 19.72 6.63
N ALA A 178 -16.54 20.87 6.63
CA ALA A 178 -16.07 22.11 7.27
C ALA A 178 -15.75 21.99 8.78
N ALA A 179 -16.40 21.06 9.49
CA ALA A 179 -16.17 20.84 10.92
C ALA A 179 -15.16 19.72 11.22
N GLY A 180 -14.67 19.03 10.19
CA GLY A 180 -13.87 17.83 10.35
C GLY A 180 -14.63 16.66 10.96
N GLY A 181 -13.89 15.67 11.44
CA GLY A 181 -14.42 14.50 12.13
C GLY A 181 -13.45 13.32 12.15
N VAL A 182 -14.00 12.12 12.37
CA VAL A 182 -13.22 10.88 12.37
C VAL A 182 -13.51 10.09 11.09
N VAL A 183 -12.49 9.85 10.27
CA VAL A 183 -12.59 9.14 8.99
C VAL A 183 -12.18 7.67 9.17
N LEU A 184 -12.98 6.76 8.63
CA LEU A 184 -12.65 5.35 8.42
C LEU A 184 -12.59 5.11 6.92
N ASN A 185 -11.38 5.00 6.37
CA ASN A 185 -11.14 4.73 4.96
C ASN A 185 -10.87 3.25 4.73
N LEU A 186 -11.56 2.67 3.76
CA LEU A 186 -11.41 1.27 3.34
C LEU A 186 -10.78 1.26 1.94
N GLU A 187 -9.84 0.34 1.74
CA GLU A 187 -9.00 0.27 0.53
C GLU A 187 -8.61 -1.19 0.25
N ALA A 188 -8.09 -1.45 -0.95
CA ALA A 188 -7.43 -2.72 -1.25
C ALA A 188 -6.15 -2.52 -2.07
N ARG A 189 -5.11 -3.30 -1.78
CA ARG A 189 -3.87 -3.36 -2.61
C ARG A 189 -3.55 -4.76 -3.08
N GLY A 190 -4.57 -5.60 -3.11
CA GLY A 190 -4.50 -7.03 -3.36
C GLY A 190 -5.89 -7.62 -3.31
N THR A 191 -6.01 -8.93 -3.53
CA THR A 191 -7.30 -9.61 -3.63
C THR A 191 -7.66 -10.44 -2.40
N ARG A 192 -6.76 -10.51 -1.40
CA ARG A 192 -6.95 -11.35 -0.20
C ARG A 192 -6.11 -10.91 1.00
N GLY A 193 -6.24 -11.67 2.08
CA GLY A 193 -5.47 -11.48 3.32
C GLY A 193 -6.22 -10.63 4.34
N PRO A 194 -5.69 -10.49 5.58
CA PRO A 194 -6.36 -9.69 6.59
C PRO A 194 -6.45 -8.22 6.17
N PRO A 195 -7.54 -7.51 6.50
CA PRO A 195 -7.59 -6.05 6.43
C PRO A 195 -6.68 -5.48 7.52
N ILE A 196 -5.59 -4.85 7.12
CA ILE A 196 -4.60 -4.26 8.01
C ILE A 196 -4.96 -2.80 8.21
N MET A 197 -5.16 -2.34 9.45
CA MET A 197 -5.14 -0.91 9.75
C MET A 197 -3.67 -0.45 9.69
N PHE A 198 -3.29 0.18 8.58
CA PHE A 198 -1.90 0.43 8.20
C PHE A 198 -1.49 1.90 8.33
N GLU A 199 -2.46 2.83 8.37
CA GLU A 199 -2.22 4.26 8.47
C GLU A 199 -3.26 4.91 9.40
N THR A 200 -2.84 5.94 10.13
CA THR A 200 -3.68 6.73 11.03
C THR A 200 -3.27 8.20 10.97
N SER A 201 -4.15 9.08 11.46
CA SER A 201 -3.74 10.45 11.82
C SER A 201 -2.60 10.46 12.86
N SER A 202 -1.94 11.60 13.03
CA SER A 202 -1.07 11.82 14.20
C SER A 202 -1.89 11.98 15.48
N GLY A 203 -1.27 11.75 16.63
CA GLY A 203 -1.94 11.78 17.94
C GLY A 203 -3.00 10.68 18.06
N ASN A 204 -2.70 9.47 17.59
CA ASN A 204 -3.71 8.42 17.36
C ASN A 204 -4.13 7.60 18.59
N ALA A 205 -3.64 7.89 19.80
CA ALA A 205 -3.77 6.98 20.94
C ALA A 205 -5.23 6.59 21.27
N GLY A 206 -6.16 7.55 21.30
CA GLY A 206 -7.58 7.28 21.53
C GLY A 206 -8.26 6.52 20.39
N LEU A 207 -7.86 6.75 19.13
CA LEU A 207 -8.39 6.01 17.98
C LEU A 207 -7.86 4.57 17.95
N ALA A 208 -6.59 4.36 18.25
CA ALA A 208 -6.00 3.04 18.41
C ALA A 208 -6.66 2.27 19.57
N GLU A 209 -6.99 2.96 20.67
CA GLU A 209 -7.75 2.41 21.79
C GLU A 209 -9.16 1.98 21.34
N ALA A 210 -9.87 2.85 20.62
CA ALA A 210 -11.22 2.57 20.13
C ALA A 210 -11.23 1.38 19.16
N TYR A 211 -10.30 1.36 18.19
CA TYR A 211 -10.19 0.29 17.21
C TYR A 211 -9.90 -1.06 17.87
N ALA A 212 -8.86 -1.14 18.69
CA ALA A 212 -8.48 -2.40 19.34
C ALA A 212 -9.51 -2.89 20.38
N ALA A 213 -10.41 -2.03 20.86
CA ALA A 213 -11.52 -2.45 21.72
C ALA A 213 -12.76 -2.91 20.95
N ALA A 214 -12.93 -2.46 19.70
CA ALA A 214 -14.14 -2.66 18.91
C ALA A 214 -13.98 -3.72 17.81
N ALA A 215 -12.85 -3.72 17.10
CA ALA A 215 -12.61 -4.54 15.92
C ALA A 215 -12.55 -6.04 16.27
N PRO A 216 -13.42 -6.89 15.68
CA PRO A 216 -13.41 -8.33 15.94
C PRO A 216 -12.16 -9.04 15.39
N HIS A 217 -11.54 -8.49 14.34
CA HIS A 217 -10.35 -9.04 13.70
C HIS A 217 -9.23 -7.99 13.66
N PRO A 218 -8.64 -7.63 14.80
CA PRO A 218 -7.84 -6.42 14.95
C PRO A 218 -6.40 -6.60 14.43
N VAL A 219 -6.23 -6.63 13.11
CA VAL A 219 -4.90 -6.68 12.48
C VAL A 219 -4.40 -5.26 12.25
N ALA A 220 -3.48 -4.80 13.10
CA ALA A 220 -2.90 -3.47 12.98
C ALA A 220 -1.48 -3.41 13.55
N THR A 221 -0.63 -2.53 13.02
CA THR A 221 0.67 -2.27 13.64
C THR A 221 1.12 -0.83 13.50
N SER A 222 1.57 -0.23 14.60
CA SER A 222 2.16 1.11 14.61
C SER A 222 3.43 1.20 13.78
N PHE A 223 4.07 0.07 13.44
CA PHE A 223 5.21 0.10 12.52
C PHE A 223 4.78 0.34 11.06
N ALA A 224 3.61 -0.16 10.65
CA ALA A 224 3.10 0.08 9.29
C ALA A 224 2.85 1.57 9.08
N VAL A 225 2.34 2.27 10.11
CA VAL A 225 2.14 3.73 10.09
C VAL A 225 3.46 4.48 9.85
N GLU A 226 4.55 4.09 10.55
CA GLU A 226 5.88 4.70 10.36
C GLU A 226 6.41 4.47 8.94
N VAL A 227 6.25 3.25 8.41
CA VAL A 227 6.69 2.93 7.05
C VAL A 227 5.87 3.70 6.03
N TYR A 228 4.54 3.79 6.21
CA TYR A 228 3.64 4.49 5.30
C TYR A 228 3.93 6.00 5.27
N ARG A 229 4.13 6.64 6.43
CA ARG A 229 4.54 8.06 6.53
C ARG A 229 5.87 8.37 5.85
N ALA A 230 6.76 7.37 5.72
CA ALA A 230 8.05 7.53 5.05
C ALA A 230 8.00 7.25 3.53
N MET A 231 6.90 6.70 3.03
CA MET A 231 6.68 6.43 1.60
C MET A 231 5.93 7.60 0.95
N PRO A 232 6.18 7.88 -0.34
CA PRO A 232 5.41 8.88 -1.10
C PRO A 232 4.07 8.28 -1.56
N ASN A 233 3.33 7.66 -0.64
CA ASN A 233 2.01 7.11 -0.93
C ASN A 233 0.94 8.15 -0.64
N PHE A 234 -0.17 8.05 -1.35
CA PHE A 234 -1.27 8.98 -1.30
C PHE A 234 -2.55 8.20 -1.57
N THR A 235 -3.56 8.40 -0.74
CA THR A 235 -4.93 7.90 -0.92
C THR A 235 -5.89 9.02 -0.54
N ASP A 236 -7.19 8.80 -0.71
CA ASP A 236 -8.22 9.70 -0.18
C ASP A 236 -8.00 10.02 1.30
N PHE A 237 -7.57 9.04 2.11
CA PHE A 237 -7.29 9.26 3.52
C PHE A 237 -6.21 10.35 3.76
N SER A 238 -5.18 10.39 2.92
CA SER A 238 -4.13 11.42 2.98
C SER A 238 -4.71 12.82 2.76
N VAL A 239 -5.71 12.95 1.88
CA VAL A 239 -6.40 14.22 1.59
C VAL A 239 -7.21 14.68 2.80
N PHE A 240 -7.96 13.78 3.44
CA PHE A 240 -8.71 14.11 4.66
C PHE A 240 -7.80 14.65 5.77
N LEU A 241 -6.58 14.11 5.90
CA LEU A 241 -5.65 14.52 6.96
C LEU A 241 -4.88 15.81 6.67
N ALA A 242 -4.85 16.28 5.42
CA ALA A 242 -3.92 17.33 4.96
C ALA A 242 -4.03 18.64 5.76
N ASP A 243 -5.25 19.12 6.02
CA ASP A 243 -5.50 20.40 6.70
C ASP A 243 -5.65 20.27 8.22
N GLY A 244 -5.48 19.06 8.77
CA GLY A 244 -5.61 18.78 10.21
C GLY A 244 -7.04 18.88 10.75
N GLY A 245 -8.04 19.01 9.88
CA GLY A 245 -9.46 19.01 10.25
C GLY A 245 -9.98 17.63 10.65
N PHE A 246 -9.36 16.56 10.15
CA PHE A 246 -9.78 15.19 10.40
C PHE A 246 -8.74 14.38 11.17
N THR A 247 -9.23 13.39 11.91
CA THR A 247 -8.45 12.26 12.39
C THR A 247 -9.03 10.98 11.79
N GLY A 248 -8.34 9.84 11.91
CA GLY A 248 -8.94 8.61 11.38
C GLY A 248 -8.03 7.41 11.28
N LEU A 249 -8.56 6.38 10.62
CA LEU A 249 -7.95 5.07 10.38
C LEU A 249 -8.11 4.69 8.90
N ASN A 250 -7.02 4.25 8.27
CA ASN A 250 -7.01 3.70 6.92
C ASN A 250 -6.73 2.20 6.96
N THR A 251 -7.56 1.41 6.28
CA THR A 251 -7.54 -0.05 6.36
C THR A 251 -7.52 -0.69 4.98
N ALA A 252 -6.56 -1.59 4.72
CA ALA A 252 -6.51 -2.34 3.47
C ALA A 252 -6.10 -3.80 3.65
N PHE A 253 -6.68 -4.69 2.84
CA PHE A 253 -6.06 -5.99 2.58
C PHE A 253 -5.15 -5.90 1.35
N ILE A 254 -3.98 -6.53 1.42
CA ILE A 254 -2.86 -6.26 0.50
C ILE A 254 -2.20 -7.51 -0.08
N ASP A 255 -2.64 -8.72 0.33
CA ASP A 255 -2.09 -9.95 -0.25
C ASP A 255 -2.79 -10.26 -1.59
N GLY A 256 -2.13 -11.01 -2.48
CA GLY A 256 -2.63 -11.22 -3.83
C GLY A 256 -2.39 -10.04 -4.78
N ALA A 257 -1.40 -9.18 -4.49
CA ALA A 257 -1.04 -7.99 -5.26
C ALA A 257 -0.74 -8.23 -6.76
N ALA A 258 -0.57 -9.47 -7.22
CA ALA A 258 -0.47 -9.78 -8.64
C ALA A 258 -1.78 -9.47 -9.42
N GLY A 259 -2.94 -9.47 -8.74
CA GLY A 259 -4.22 -9.07 -9.34
C GLY A 259 -4.53 -7.58 -9.25
N TYR A 260 -3.85 -6.85 -8.35
CA TYR A 260 -4.10 -5.43 -8.08
C TYR A 260 -3.83 -4.54 -9.31
N HIS A 261 -4.71 -3.59 -9.58
CA HIS A 261 -4.71 -2.75 -10.78
C HIS A 261 -4.68 -3.54 -12.11
N THR A 262 -5.12 -4.81 -12.17
CA THR A 262 -5.07 -5.58 -13.43
C THR A 262 -6.45 -5.93 -13.96
N PRO A 263 -6.59 -6.36 -15.22
CA PRO A 263 -7.82 -6.98 -15.72
C PRO A 263 -8.27 -8.20 -14.89
N GLN A 264 -7.38 -8.74 -14.07
CA GLN A 264 -7.64 -9.87 -13.18
C GLN A 264 -8.14 -9.43 -11.80
N ASP A 265 -8.38 -8.15 -11.53
CA ASP A 265 -9.09 -7.74 -10.31
C ASP A 265 -10.61 -7.92 -10.46
N VAL A 266 -11.03 -9.18 -10.55
CA VAL A 266 -12.42 -9.60 -10.81
C VAL A 266 -13.07 -10.23 -9.57
N PRO A 267 -14.42 -10.22 -9.45
CA PRO A 267 -15.11 -10.73 -8.27
C PRO A 267 -14.72 -12.16 -7.87
N GLU A 268 -14.44 -13.04 -8.83
CA GLU A 268 -14.06 -14.44 -8.59
C GLU A 268 -12.75 -14.61 -7.83
N ARG A 269 -11.90 -13.57 -7.80
CA ARG A 269 -10.59 -13.59 -7.12
C ARG A 269 -10.59 -12.90 -5.78
N LEU A 270 -11.61 -12.11 -5.48
CA LEU A 270 -11.77 -11.49 -4.18
C LEU A 270 -12.00 -12.57 -3.12
N ASP A 271 -11.13 -12.62 -2.11
CA ASP A 271 -11.33 -13.46 -0.95
C ASP A 271 -12.48 -12.92 -0.11
N ARG A 272 -13.60 -13.65 -0.09
CA ARG A 272 -14.78 -13.28 0.68
C ARG A 272 -14.51 -13.23 2.18
N GLY A 273 -13.51 -13.96 2.67
CA GLY A 273 -13.06 -13.85 4.06
C GLY A 273 -12.48 -12.46 4.35
N SER A 274 -11.66 -11.91 3.43
CA SER A 274 -11.13 -10.55 3.53
C SER A 274 -12.25 -9.51 3.58
N LEU A 275 -13.25 -9.64 2.71
CA LEU A 275 -14.44 -8.78 2.72
C LEU A 275 -15.21 -8.89 4.04
N GLN A 276 -15.38 -10.11 4.58
CA GLN A 276 -16.02 -10.32 5.88
C GLN A 276 -15.26 -9.62 7.00
N ALA A 277 -13.94 -9.81 7.10
CA ALA A 277 -13.13 -9.17 8.14
C ALA A 277 -13.16 -7.64 8.03
N MET A 278 -13.09 -7.09 6.81
CA MET A 278 -13.08 -5.65 6.58
C MET A 278 -14.41 -5.04 7.02
N GLY A 279 -15.52 -5.63 6.61
CA GLY A 279 -16.86 -5.20 6.99
C GLY A 279 -17.17 -5.38 8.48
N ASP A 280 -16.78 -6.50 9.08
CA ASP A 280 -16.92 -6.73 10.54
C ASP A 280 -16.20 -5.63 11.33
N ASN A 281 -14.96 -5.32 10.95
CA ASN A 281 -14.16 -4.28 11.60
C ASN A 281 -14.72 -2.88 11.37
N ALA A 282 -15.14 -2.56 10.14
CA ALA A 282 -15.75 -1.27 9.79
C ALA A 282 -17.04 -1.03 10.57
N LEU A 283 -17.97 -2.00 10.56
CA LEU A 283 -19.23 -1.94 11.29
C LEU A 283 -19.01 -1.79 12.79
N ALA A 284 -18.13 -2.61 13.38
CA ALA A 284 -17.88 -2.56 14.82
C ALA A 284 -17.23 -1.24 15.26
N THR A 285 -16.26 -0.75 14.48
CA THR A 285 -15.58 0.53 14.76
C THR A 285 -16.55 1.70 14.57
N ALA A 286 -17.38 1.69 13.52
CA ALA A 286 -18.42 2.69 13.30
C ALA A 286 -19.43 2.73 14.45
N ARG A 287 -19.85 1.58 14.99
CA ARG A 287 -20.72 1.51 16.18
C ARG A 287 -20.04 2.07 17.43
N ALA A 288 -18.77 1.74 17.65
CA ALA A 288 -18.03 2.20 18.81
C ALA A 288 -17.86 3.72 18.79
N LEU A 289 -17.38 4.27 17.67
CA LEU A 289 -17.23 5.72 17.48
C LEU A 289 -18.60 6.41 17.44
N GLY A 290 -19.61 5.77 16.85
CA GLY A 290 -20.97 6.28 16.71
C GLY A 290 -21.65 6.53 18.05
N ASN A 291 -21.20 5.85 19.10
CA ASN A 291 -21.69 6.01 20.47
C ASN A 291 -20.70 6.76 21.39
N ALA A 292 -19.51 7.11 20.90
CA ALA A 292 -18.49 7.82 21.67
C ALA A 292 -18.75 9.34 21.74
N ASP A 293 -17.96 10.05 22.53
CA ASP A 293 -17.85 11.51 22.43
C ASP A 293 -16.72 11.85 21.44
N LEU A 294 -17.08 12.37 20.27
CA LEU A 294 -16.12 12.63 19.20
C LEU A 294 -15.34 13.94 19.39
N THR A 295 -15.70 14.78 20.38
CA THR A 295 -15.01 16.05 20.65
C THR A 295 -13.51 15.85 20.90
N ALA A 296 -13.15 14.74 21.56
CA ALA A 296 -11.77 14.38 21.86
C ALA A 296 -11.11 13.56 20.74
N LEU A 297 -11.86 12.68 20.06
CA LEU A 297 -11.31 11.76 19.05
C LEU A 297 -11.11 12.42 17.68
N ALA A 298 -11.89 13.46 17.36
CA ALA A 298 -11.77 14.23 16.12
C ALA A 298 -10.58 15.21 16.12
N ARG A 299 -9.71 15.16 17.14
CA ARG A 299 -8.51 16.00 17.25
C ARG A 299 -7.30 15.15 17.62
N PRO A 300 -6.09 15.45 17.09
CA PRO A 300 -4.88 14.75 17.49
C PRO A 300 -4.61 14.84 18.99
N GLU A 301 -4.33 13.70 19.63
CA GLU A 301 -3.80 13.66 20.99
C GLU A 301 -2.31 14.04 21.04
N ALA A 302 -1.75 14.11 22.25
CA ALA A 302 -0.35 14.46 22.47
C ALA A 302 0.64 13.36 22.03
N ASP A 303 0.22 12.09 22.09
CA ASP A 303 1.07 10.94 21.82
C ASP A 303 0.42 10.02 20.78
N ASP A 304 1.21 9.43 19.90
CA ASP A 304 0.83 8.22 19.15
C ASP A 304 0.93 6.99 20.08
N ALA A 305 0.04 6.01 19.92
CA ALA A 305 0.15 4.72 20.59
C ALA A 305 1.11 3.78 19.83
N THR A 306 1.81 2.92 20.58
CA THR A 306 2.47 1.74 20.01
C THR A 306 1.53 0.56 20.11
N TYR A 307 1.32 -0.16 19.01
CA TYR A 307 0.43 -1.32 18.97
C TYR A 307 0.87 -2.37 17.94
N PHE A 308 0.57 -3.63 18.23
CA PHE A 308 0.88 -4.78 17.37
C PHE A 308 0.04 -6.02 17.74
N PRO A 309 -0.20 -6.94 16.79
CA PRO A 309 -1.11 -8.05 17.00
C PRO A 309 -0.42 -9.19 17.75
N VAL A 310 -1.12 -9.80 18.70
CA VAL A 310 -0.69 -10.98 19.45
C VAL A 310 -1.91 -11.87 19.72
N LEU A 311 -2.01 -13.00 19.02
CA LEU A 311 -3.01 -14.06 19.27
C LEU A 311 -4.46 -13.54 19.33
N GLY A 312 -4.89 -12.83 18.29
CA GLY A 312 -6.25 -12.31 18.12
C GLY A 312 -6.50 -10.95 18.76
N GLU A 313 -5.54 -10.42 19.51
CA GLU A 313 -5.67 -9.17 20.27
C GLU A 313 -4.60 -8.16 19.83
N LEU A 314 -4.84 -6.86 20.10
CA LEU A 314 -3.85 -5.81 19.92
C LEU A 314 -3.20 -5.44 21.26
N VAL A 315 -1.93 -5.79 21.43
CA VAL A 315 -1.12 -5.23 22.51
C VAL A 315 -0.88 -3.77 22.21
N ARG A 316 -1.18 -2.88 23.16
CA ARG A 316 -1.04 -1.43 22.99
C ARG A 316 -0.49 -0.74 24.24
N TYR A 317 0.28 0.31 24.04
CA TYR A 317 0.76 1.20 25.11
C TYR A 317 1.05 2.61 24.58
N PRO A 318 0.97 3.65 25.44
CA PRO A 318 1.16 5.03 25.00
C PRO A 318 2.60 5.33 24.57
N GLY A 319 2.78 6.22 23.58
CA GLY A 319 4.07 6.57 22.98
C GLY A 319 5.14 7.02 23.97
N ARG A 320 4.76 7.68 25.07
CA ARG A 320 5.68 8.03 26.17
C ARG A 320 6.44 6.84 26.78
N LEU A 321 5.99 5.60 26.59
CA LEU A 321 6.67 4.39 27.06
C LEU A 321 7.69 3.83 26.07
N VAL A 322 7.77 4.34 24.84
CA VAL A 322 8.75 3.88 23.83
C VAL A 322 10.18 3.99 24.37
N TRP A 323 10.59 5.17 24.85
CA TRP A 323 11.93 5.37 25.41
C TRP A 323 12.19 4.59 26.70
N PRO A 324 11.27 4.56 27.70
CA PRO A 324 11.40 3.68 28.85
C PRO A 324 11.60 2.20 28.51
N VAL A 325 10.86 1.66 27.54
CA VAL A 325 10.97 0.25 27.14
C VAL A 325 12.28 0.00 26.38
N ALA A 326 12.65 0.86 25.43
CA ALA A 326 13.92 0.75 24.71
C ALA A 326 15.15 0.92 25.63
N GLY A 327 15.11 1.89 26.55
CA GLY A 327 16.13 2.10 27.58
C GLY A 327 16.22 0.93 28.55
N GLY A 328 15.08 0.35 28.94
CA GLY A 328 15.01 -0.88 29.74
C GLY A 328 15.66 -2.08 29.04
N ALA A 329 15.42 -2.24 27.73
CA ALA A 329 16.06 -3.28 26.93
C ALA A 329 17.59 -3.10 26.86
N LEU A 330 18.06 -1.88 26.60
CA LEU A 330 19.49 -1.52 26.61
C LEU A 330 20.14 -1.83 27.98
N ALA A 331 19.52 -1.41 29.07
CA ALA A 331 20.01 -1.64 30.41
C ALA A 331 20.03 -3.14 30.78
N ALA A 332 18.98 -3.89 30.43
CA ALA A 332 18.88 -5.31 30.70
C ALA A 332 19.95 -6.10 29.91
N VAL A 333 20.18 -5.78 28.64
CA VAL A 333 21.24 -6.41 27.83
C VAL A 333 22.62 -6.04 28.37
N ALA A 334 22.87 -4.78 28.74
CA ALA A 334 24.12 -4.37 29.37
C ALA A 334 24.37 -5.13 30.68
N LEU A 335 23.34 -5.29 31.51
CA LEU A 335 23.43 -6.09 32.74
C LEU A 335 23.72 -7.56 32.44
N LEU A 336 23.07 -8.15 31.42
CA LEU A 336 23.36 -9.51 30.98
C LEU A 336 24.84 -9.66 30.60
N VAL A 337 25.38 -8.78 29.74
CA VAL A 337 26.80 -8.77 29.35
C VAL A 337 27.71 -8.74 30.58
N LEU A 338 27.41 -7.89 31.57
CA LEU A 338 28.18 -7.80 32.81
C LEU A 338 28.09 -9.09 33.64
N VAL A 339 26.91 -9.70 33.75
CA VAL A 339 26.69 -10.92 34.54
C VAL A 339 27.38 -12.13 33.91
N VAL A 340 27.24 -12.35 32.59
CA VAL A 340 27.96 -13.46 31.93
C VAL A 340 29.48 -13.25 31.96
N ALA A 341 29.96 -12.01 31.93
CA ALA A 341 31.38 -11.69 32.13
C ALA A 341 31.86 -12.01 33.56
N ARG A 342 31.15 -11.52 34.58
CA ARG A 342 31.54 -11.73 35.99
C ARG A 342 31.43 -13.17 36.45
N ARG A 343 30.50 -13.95 35.90
CA ARG A 343 30.35 -15.38 36.19
C ARG A 343 31.31 -16.27 35.39
N GLY A 344 32.15 -15.69 34.52
CA GLY A 344 33.09 -16.45 33.68
C GLY A 344 32.43 -17.32 32.60
N ILE A 345 31.14 -17.10 32.32
CA ILE A 345 30.39 -17.82 31.27
C ILE A 345 30.85 -17.34 29.88
N SER A 346 31.12 -16.05 29.75
CA SER A 346 31.77 -15.43 28.58
C SER A 346 32.80 -14.40 29.06
N SER A 347 33.65 -13.89 28.18
CA SER A 347 34.50 -12.72 28.46
C SER A 347 34.01 -11.51 27.68
N LEU A 348 34.35 -10.30 28.13
CA LEU A 348 33.99 -9.07 27.41
C LEU A 348 34.52 -9.08 25.97
N ARG A 349 35.77 -9.51 25.79
CA ARG A 349 36.39 -9.66 24.45
C ARG A 349 35.61 -10.63 23.57
N ARG A 350 35.24 -11.81 24.08
CA ARG A 350 34.46 -12.80 23.30
C ARG A 350 33.07 -12.27 22.96
N THR A 351 32.45 -11.52 23.87
CA THR A 351 31.14 -10.92 23.65
C THR A 351 31.20 -9.83 22.58
N ILE A 352 32.21 -8.94 22.61
CA ILE A 352 32.45 -7.95 21.54
C ILE A 352 32.64 -8.64 20.19
N VAL A 353 33.48 -9.69 20.15
CA VAL A 353 33.68 -10.48 18.91
C VAL A 353 32.36 -11.12 18.46
N GLY A 354 31.58 -11.67 19.38
CA GLY A 354 30.25 -12.22 19.10
C GLY A 354 29.29 -11.19 18.53
N THR A 355 29.24 -9.98 19.10
CA THR A 355 28.43 -8.86 18.60
C THR A 355 28.84 -8.45 17.19
N LEU A 356 30.14 -8.26 16.93
CA LEU A 356 30.64 -7.91 15.59
C LEU A 356 30.31 -8.99 14.56
N LEU A 357 30.45 -10.27 14.93
CA LEU A 357 30.11 -11.39 14.06
C LEU A 357 28.61 -11.55 13.84
N ALA A 358 27.77 -11.15 14.80
CA ALA A 358 26.31 -11.20 14.66
C ALA A 358 25.76 -10.23 13.60
N ALA A 359 26.54 -9.23 13.17
CA ALA A 359 26.19 -8.40 12.01
C ALA A 359 26.15 -9.20 10.70
N VAL A 360 26.95 -10.28 10.60
CA VAL A 360 27.05 -11.10 9.38
C VAL A 360 25.69 -11.67 8.95
N PRO A 361 24.94 -12.42 9.78
CA PRO A 361 23.64 -12.93 9.38
C PRO A 361 22.60 -11.80 9.21
N LEU A 362 22.69 -10.71 9.97
CA LEU A 362 21.76 -9.58 9.86
C LEU A 362 21.89 -8.84 8.52
N VAL A 363 23.04 -8.90 7.87
CA VAL A 363 23.28 -8.33 6.53
C VAL A 363 23.14 -9.38 5.43
N LEU A 364 23.78 -10.55 5.59
CA LEU A 364 23.81 -11.57 4.56
C LEU A 364 22.44 -12.24 4.32
N ALA A 365 21.60 -12.36 5.35
CA ALA A 365 20.30 -13.01 5.18
C ALA A 365 19.33 -12.18 4.31
N PRO A 366 19.15 -10.86 4.54
CA PRO A 366 18.44 -9.98 3.61
C PRO A 366 18.97 -10.02 2.19
N LEU A 367 20.30 -9.96 2.02
CA LEU A 367 20.93 -10.01 0.70
C LEU A 367 20.71 -11.35 0.00
N ALA A 368 20.75 -12.46 0.74
CA ALA A 368 20.49 -13.79 0.19
C ALA A 368 19.02 -13.97 -0.23
N ALA A 369 18.08 -13.42 0.55
CA ALA A 369 16.67 -13.38 0.18
C ALA A 369 16.45 -12.56 -1.11
N GLN A 370 17.04 -11.36 -1.18
CA GLN A 370 16.99 -10.54 -2.40
C GLN A 370 17.65 -11.24 -3.60
N GLY A 371 18.80 -11.88 -3.39
CA GLY A 371 19.47 -12.67 -4.42
C GLY A 371 18.63 -13.85 -4.92
N THR A 372 17.80 -14.43 -4.05
CA THR A 372 16.86 -15.49 -4.44
C THR A 372 15.77 -14.93 -5.35
N TRP A 373 15.23 -13.75 -5.08
CA TRP A 373 14.32 -13.07 -5.99
C TRP A 373 14.97 -12.79 -7.35
N LEU A 374 16.18 -12.21 -7.36
CA LEU A 374 16.90 -11.95 -8.62
C LEU A 374 17.15 -13.22 -9.43
N LEU A 375 17.44 -14.34 -8.75
CA LEU A 375 17.56 -15.65 -9.40
C LEU A 375 16.22 -16.13 -9.98
N LEU A 376 15.10 -15.92 -9.27
CA LEU A 376 13.76 -16.24 -9.79
C LEU A 376 13.45 -15.44 -11.05
N VAL A 377 13.75 -14.13 -11.06
CA VAL A 377 13.59 -13.28 -12.25
C VAL A 377 14.50 -13.76 -13.39
N ALA A 378 15.74 -14.18 -13.10
CA ALA A 378 16.63 -14.72 -14.13
C ALA A 378 16.14 -16.06 -14.72
N ILE A 379 15.49 -16.90 -13.91
CA ILE A 379 14.88 -18.17 -14.36
C ILE A 379 13.58 -17.90 -15.14
N ARG A 380 12.80 -16.90 -14.70
CA ARG A 380 11.53 -16.53 -15.30
C ARG A 380 11.37 -15.00 -15.32
N PRO A 381 11.76 -14.35 -16.43
CA PRO A 381 11.80 -12.89 -16.54
C PRO A 381 10.49 -12.17 -16.24
N GLY A 382 9.33 -12.78 -16.54
CA GLY A 382 8.02 -12.20 -16.26
C GLY A 382 7.76 -11.87 -14.78
N TYR A 383 8.48 -12.50 -13.84
CA TYR A 383 8.42 -12.12 -12.42
C TYR A 383 8.95 -10.71 -12.16
N GLY A 384 9.85 -10.19 -13.00
CA GLY A 384 10.41 -8.85 -12.83
C GLY A 384 9.38 -7.72 -12.94
N GLN A 385 8.19 -8.01 -13.46
CA GLN A 385 7.07 -7.08 -13.58
C GLN A 385 6.07 -7.19 -12.43
N LEU A 386 6.26 -8.14 -11.51
CA LEU A 386 5.36 -8.41 -10.39
C LEU A 386 5.98 -7.98 -9.07
N LEU A 387 5.16 -7.43 -8.17
CA LEU A 387 5.55 -7.18 -6.79
C LEU A 387 5.78 -8.51 -6.04
N ASP A 388 4.88 -9.47 -6.25
CA ASP A 388 4.96 -10.84 -5.76
C ASP A 388 4.37 -11.80 -6.81
N PRO A 389 4.83 -13.06 -6.94
CA PRO A 389 4.24 -14.02 -7.86
C PRO A 389 2.76 -14.29 -7.56
N TRP A 390 2.02 -14.79 -8.55
CA TRP A 390 0.60 -15.12 -8.43
C TRP A 390 0.29 -16.12 -7.29
N ARG A 391 1.21 -17.05 -7.04
CA ARG A 391 1.13 -18.11 -6.01
C ARG A 391 2.39 -18.07 -5.15
N PRO A 392 2.56 -17.05 -4.31
CA PRO A 392 3.83 -16.73 -3.69
C PRO A 392 4.15 -17.62 -2.47
N GLY A 393 3.19 -18.39 -1.96
CA GLY A 393 3.31 -19.12 -0.68
C GLY A 393 4.57 -19.98 -0.56
N TRP A 394 4.89 -20.78 -1.59
CA TRP A 394 6.11 -21.60 -1.59
C TRP A 394 7.39 -20.76 -1.64
N PHE A 395 7.40 -19.67 -2.41
CA PHE A 395 8.54 -18.77 -2.47
C PHE A 395 8.75 -17.97 -1.18
N ARG A 396 7.67 -17.54 -0.52
CA ARG A 396 7.71 -16.91 0.81
C ARG A 396 8.27 -17.87 1.87
N LEU A 397 7.86 -19.15 1.84
CA LEU A 397 8.47 -20.19 2.69
C LEU A 397 9.95 -20.42 2.37
N ALA A 398 10.31 -20.43 1.08
CA ALA A 398 11.70 -20.54 0.66
C ALA A 398 12.53 -19.35 1.16
N CYS A 399 12.00 -18.12 1.11
CA CYS A 399 12.63 -16.92 1.64
C CYS A 399 12.98 -17.06 3.13
N VAL A 400 12.00 -17.45 3.96
CA VAL A 400 12.24 -17.70 5.40
C VAL A 400 13.27 -18.82 5.61
N ALA A 401 13.23 -19.89 4.81
CA ALA A 401 14.20 -20.98 4.87
C ALA A 401 15.62 -20.55 4.44
N VAL A 402 15.76 -19.66 3.46
CA VAL A 402 17.05 -19.06 3.07
C VAL A 402 17.63 -18.25 4.24
N VAL A 403 16.82 -17.39 4.86
CA VAL A 403 17.23 -16.62 6.05
C VAL A 403 17.69 -17.56 7.17
N ALA A 404 16.89 -18.59 7.47
CA ALA A 404 17.23 -19.61 8.47
C ALA A 404 18.52 -20.35 8.11
N THR A 405 18.75 -20.68 6.84
CA THR A 405 19.99 -21.30 6.38
C THR A 405 21.21 -20.42 6.66
N VAL A 406 21.13 -19.13 6.35
CA VAL A 406 22.24 -18.18 6.61
C VAL A 406 22.53 -18.08 8.11
N VAL A 407 21.49 -17.84 8.93
CA VAL A 407 21.64 -17.70 10.39
C VAL A 407 22.18 -18.99 11.02
N LEU A 408 21.62 -20.15 10.69
CA LEU A 408 22.02 -21.43 11.26
C LEU A 408 23.42 -21.85 10.80
N THR A 409 23.80 -21.56 9.55
CA THR A 409 25.15 -21.83 9.05
C THR A 409 26.17 -20.98 9.77
N TRP A 410 25.92 -19.67 9.88
CA TRP A 410 26.77 -18.75 10.64
C TRP A 410 26.94 -19.22 12.09
N PHE A 411 25.84 -19.57 12.76
CA PHE A 411 25.86 -20.02 14.15
C PHE A 411 26.62 -21.35 14.30
N ALA A 412 26.37 -22.31 13.42
CA ALA A 412 27.02 -23.63 13.41
C ALA A 412 28.56 -23.51 13.25
N LEU A 413 29.02 -22.60 12.39
CA LEU A 413 30.45 -22.40 12.13
C LEU A 413 31.19 -21.73 13.30
N LEU A 414 30.52 -20.83 14.02
CA LEU A 414 31.15 -19.95 15.00
C LEU A 414 30.92 -20.37 16.45
N ARG A 415 29.83 -21.10 16.77
CA ARG A 415 29.49 -21.55 18.13
C ARG A 415 30.67 -22.23 18.83
N ARG A 416 31.40 -23.11 18.13
CA ARG A 416 32.51 -23.86 18.72
C ARG A 416 33.81 -23.06 18.83
N ARG A 417 33.98 -22.01 18.01
CA ARG A 417 35.20 -21.19 17.94
C ARG A 417 35.14 -20.00 18.90
N VAL A 418 33.98 -19.37 18.98
CA VAL A 418 33.73 -18.15 19.76
C VAL A 418 32.98 -18.46 21.07
N GLY A 419 32.09 -19.45 21.03
CA GLY A 419 31.15 -19.82 22.09
C GLY A 419 29.72 -19.43 21.71
N ALA A 420 28.73 -20.30 21.96
CA ALA A 420 27.32 -20.00 21.71
C ALA A 420 26.82 -18.78 22.50
N VAL A 421 27.17 -18.67 23.79
CA VAL A 421 26.74 -17.56 24.66
C VAL A 421 27.16 -16.18 24.12
N PRO A 422 28.44 -15.93 23.76
CA PRO A 422 28.82 -14.64 23.18
C PRO A 422 28.10 -14.30 21.85
N LEU A 423 27.75 -15.29 21.03
CA LEU A 423 26.98 -15.06 19.79
C LEU A 423 25.52 -14.70 20.08
N VAL A 424 24.89 -15.41 21.03
CA VAL A 424 23.52 -15.12 21.52
C VAL A 424 23.44 -13.73 22.12
N VAL A 425 24.33 -13.41 23.08
CA VAL A 425 24.37 -12.10 23.73
C VAL A 425 24.70 -11.01 22.71
N GLY A 426 25.58 -11.28 21.75
CA GLY A 426 25.89 -10.36 20.66
C GLY A 426 24.69 -10.03 19.79
N GLY A 427 23.82 -11.01 19.50
CA GLY A 427 22.54 -10.80 18.82
C GLY A 427 21.58 -9.92 19.62
N LEU A 428 21.48 -10.15 20.94
CA LEU A 428 20.66 -9.31 21.82
C LEU A 428 21.17 -7.87 21.92
N VAL A 429 22.49 -7.64 21.81
CA VAL A 429 23.07 -6.29 21.73
C VAL A 429 22.59 -5.58 20.46
N TRP A 430 22.53 -6.25 19.32
CA TRP A 430 21.98 -5.66 18.09
C TRP A 430 20.50 -5.33 18.22
N LEU A 431 19.68 -6.21 18.82
CA LEU A 431 18.27 -5.93 19.06
C LEU A 431 18.09 -4.73 20.00
N ALA A 432 18.85 -4.65 21.10
CA ALA A 432 18.75 -3.51 22.02
C ALA A 432 19.24 -2.19 21.38
N ALA A 433 20.31 -2.23 20.58
CA ALA A 433 20.78 -1.07 19.83
C ALA A 433 19.72 -0.61 18.80
N LEU A 434 19.15 -1.56 18.04
CA LEU A 434 18.09 -1.29 17.09
C LEU A 434 16.84 -0.73 17.78
N ALA A 435 16.49 -1.20 18.97
CA ALA A 435 15.38 -0.66 19.76
C ALA A 435 15.57 0.83 20.05
N GLY A 436 16.79 1.25 20.43
CA GLY A 436 17.13 2.65 20.65
C GLY A 436 17.13 3.49 19.37
N VAL A 437 17.62 2.93 18.26
CA VAL A 437 17.57 3.60 16.95
C VAL A 437 16.12 3.80 16.50
N LEU A 438 15.31 2.74 16.52
CA LEU A 438 13.89 2.80 16.15
C LEU A 438 13.12 3.74 17.09
N ALA A 439 13.39 3.75 18.39
CA ALA A 439 12.77 4.71 19.32
C ALA A 439 13.01 6.17 18.93
N ALA A 440 14.11 6.46 18.22
CA ALA A 440 14.44 7.81 17.76
C ALA A 440 13.89 8.13 16.37
N VAL A 441 13.90 7.18 15.43
CA VAL A 441 13.60 7.45 14.01
C VAL A 441 12.26 6.92 13.52
N ALA A 442 11.70 5.90 14.18
CA ALA A 442 10.42 5.28 13.87
C ALA A 442 9.81 4.72 15.17
N PRO A 443 9.37 5.59 16.10
CA PRO A 443 8.96 5.19 17.45
C PRO A 443 7.92 4.06 17.47
N GLY A 444 6.95 4.07 16.55
CA GLY A 444 5.94 3.04 16.36
C GLY A 444 6.49 1.66 15.96
N GLY A 445 7.75 1.56 15.53
CA GLY A 445 8.45 0.31 15.23
C GLY A 445 9.39 -0.19 16.34
N SER A 446 9.66 0.61 17.38
CA SER A 446 10.67 0.27 18.41
C SER A 446 10.38 -1.05 19.14
N TYR A 447 9.09 -1.38 19.32
CA TYR A 447 8.63 -2.60 19.98
C TYR A 447 9.19 -3.88 19.35
N LEU A 448 9.43 -3.88 18.03
CA LEU A 448 9.95 -5.02 17.27
C LEU A 448 11.28 -5.51 17.82
N ALA A 449 12.15 -4.58 18.24
CA ALA A 449 13.46 -4.91 18.76
C ALA A 449 13.51 -4.85 20.30
N ALA A 450 12.73 -3.95 20.92
CA ALA A 450 12.77 -3.71 22.35
C ALA A 450 12.26 -4.90 23.18
N TRP A 451 11.09 -5.46 22.85
CA TRP A 451 10.50 -6.58 23.59
C TRP A 451 11.32 -7.88 23.48
N PRO A 452 11.76 -8.30 22.28
CA PRO A 452 12.64 -9.46 22.15
C PRO A 452 13.99 -9.27 22.87
N ALA A 453 14.58 -8.07 22.80
CA ALA A 453 15.81 -7.77 23.53
C ALA A 453 15.62 -7.85 25.05
N LEU A 454 14.56 -7.23 25.57
CA LEU A 454 14.25 -7.22 27.00
C LEU A 454 13.96 -8.64 27.52
N ALA A 455 13.05 -9.36 26.85
CA ALA A 455 12.71 -10.73 27.25
C ALA A 455 13.92 -11.67 27.15
N GLY A 456 14.69 -11.58 26.05
CA GLY A 456 15.92 -12.34 25.87
C GLY A 456 16.98 -12.04 26.94
N ALA A 457 17.12 -10.77 27.32
CA ALA A 457 18.04 -10.35 28.38
C ALA A 457 17.63 -10.87 29.76
N LEU A 458 16.37 -10.71 30.15
CA LEU A 458 15.84 -11.14 31.44
C LEU A 458 15.88 -12.67 31.61
N THR A 459 15.47 -13.40 30.57
CA THR A 459 15.56 -14.87 30.56
C THR A 459 17.00 -15.36 30.50
N GLY A 460 17.88 -14.64 29.80
CA GLY A 460 19.32 -14.89 29.80
C GLY A 460 19.96 -14.68 31.18
N LEU A 461 19.56 -13.64 31.91
CA LEU A 461 19.99 -13.39 33.29
C LEU A 461 19.58 -14.52 34.22
N LEU A 462 18.34 -14.99 34.12
CA LEU A 462 17.84 -16.15 34.86
C LEU A 462 18.64 -17.42 34.52
N ALA A 463 18.90 -17.66 33.24
CA ALA A 463 19.68 -18.80 32.77
C ALA A 463 21.14 -18.76 33.27
N ALA A 464 21.75 -17.57 33.34
CA ALA A 464 23.07 -17.36 33.91
C ALA A 464 23.10 -17.48 35.44
N ALA A 465 21.96 -17.26 36.11
CA ALA A 465 21.83 -17.32 37.55
C ALA A 465 21.79 -18.76 38.10
N THR A 466 21.37 -19.74 37.29
CA THR A 466 21.02 -21.10 37.75
C THR A 466 21.83 -22.22 37.07
N PRO A 467 22.21 -23.28 37.80
CA PRO A 467 22.77 -24.49 37.20
C PRO A 467 21.70 -25.41 36.58
N SER A 468 20.41 -25.20 36.90
CA SER A 468 19.31 -26.10 36.50
C SER A 468 19.08 -26.08 34.98
N ARG A 469 19.24 -27.23 34.33
CA ARG A 469 18.97 -27.39 32.89
C ARG A 469 17.51 -27.11 32.55
N VAL A 470 16.57 -27.53 33.41
CA VAL A 470 15.13 -27.31 33.19
C VAL A 470 14.82 -25.82 33.16
N VAL A 471 15.36 -25.04 34.11
CA VAL A 471 15.13 -23.59 34.16
C VAL A 471 15.72 -22.90 32.93
N ARG A 472 16.89 -23.32 32.44
CA ARG A 472 17.49 -22.77 31.21
C ARG A 472 16.63 -23.05 29.96
N LEU A 473 16.05 -24.24 29.87
CA LEU A 473 15.15 -24.60 28.77
C LEU A 473 13.86 -23.78 28.82
N LEU A 474 13.27 -23.62 30.01
CA LEU A 474 12.09 -22.77 30.19
C LEU A 474 12.39 -21.30 29.87
N ALA A 475 13.55 -20.80 30.31
CA ALA A 475 14.00 -19.44 29.98
C ALA A 475 14.12 -19.23 28.46
N ALA A 476 14.77 -20.16 27.75
CA ALA A 476 14.89 -20.09 26.29
C ALA A 476 13.52 -20.21 25.57
N LEU A 477 12.60 -21.03 26.10
CA LEU A 477 11.25 -21.12 25.58
C LEU A 477 10.46 -19.82 25.77
N VAL A 478 10.51 -19.21 26.96
CA VAL A 478 9.80 -17.96 27.26
C VAL A 478 10.37 -16.79 26.45
N GLY A 479 11.70 -16.63 26.43
CA GLY A 479 12.35 -15.59 25.63
C GLY A 479 12.05 -15.75 24.14
N GLY A 480 12.09 -17.00 23.64
CA GLY A 480 11.74 -17.31 22.26
C GLY A 480 10.25 -17.09 21.95
N ALA A 481 9.34 -17.38 22.89
CA ALA A 481 7.91 -17.18 22.70
C ALA A 481 7.57 -15.68 22.57
N VAL A 482 8.21 -14.81 23.37
CA VAL A 482 8.05 -13.34 23.21
C VAL A 482 8.61 -12.89 21.86
N ALA A 483 9.77 -13.38 21.44
CA ALA A 483 10.34 -13.05 20.14
C ALA A 483 9.41 -13.47 18.99
N VAL A 484 8.84 -14.67 19.05
CA VAL A 484 7.87 -15.16 18.06
C VAL A 484 6.58 -14.33 18.09
N ALA A 485 6.02 -14.06 19.26
CA ALA A 485 4.79 -13.26 19.42
C ALA A 485 4.93 -11.84 18.83
N VAL A 486 6.12 -11.24 18.93
CA VAL A 486 6.36 -9.87 18.46
C VAL A 486 6.78 -9.81 17.00
N LEU A 487 7.72 -10.66 16.57
CA LEU A 487 8.35 -10.54 15.24
C LEU A 487 7.68 -11.40 14.17
N ALA A 488 7.07 -12.54 14.52
CA ALA A 488 6.44 -13.41 13.52
C ALA A 488 5.26 -12.75 12.79
N PRO A 489 4.35 -12.00 13.45
CA PRO A 489 3.29 -11.28 12.74
C PRO A 489 3.85 -10.33 11.69
N THR A 490 4.88 -9.56 12.03
CA THR A 490 5.52 -8.62 11.08
C THR A 490 6.13 -9.35 9.89
N VAL A 491 6.78 -10.50 10.08
CA VAL A 491 7.30 -11.31 8.96
C VAL A 491 6.16 -11.76 8.04
N VAL A 492 5.04 -12.23 8.62
CA VAL A 492 3.87 -12.70 7.87
C VAL A 492 3.20 -11.58 7.08
N LEU A 493 3.08 -10.38 7.66
CA LEU A 493 2.42 -9.23 7.05
C LEU A 493 3.33 -8.44 6.07
N PHE A 494 4.64 -8.38 6.32
CA PHE A 494 5.57 -7.64 5.44
C PHE A 494 5.84 -8.34 4.10
N LEU A 495 5.82 -9.68 4.09
CA LEU A 495 6.04 -10.45 2.87
C LEU A 495 5.02 -10.09 1.76
N PRO A 496 3.70 -10.09 2.01
CA PRO A 496 2.74 -9.59 1.03
C PRO A 496 2.82 -8.07 0.82
N ALA A 497 3.10 -7.27 1.86
CA ALA A 497 3.10 -5.80 1.74
C ALA A 497 4.15 -5.23 0.78
N LEU A 498 5.37 -5.78 0.83
CA LEU A 498 6.49 -5.34 -0.01
C LEU A 498 6.77 -6.32 -1.16
N GLY A 499 6.21 -7.53 -1.09
CA GLY A 499 6.42 -8.60 -2.05
C GLY A 499 7.82 -9.20 -2.00
N LEU A 500 8.01 -10.30 -2.73
CA LEU A 500 9.34 -10.89 -2.91
C LEU A 500 10.27 -10.01 -3.74
N SER A 501 9.74 -9.07 -4.52
CA SER A 501 10.53 -8.07 -5.24
C SER A 501 11.43 -7.24 -4.31
N SER A 502 10.99 -7.03 -3.07
CA SER A 502 11.73 -6.34 -2.01
C SER A 502 12.00 -7.25 -0.82
N ALA A 503 12.28 -8.53 -1.05
CA ALA A 503 12.43 -9.57 -0.02
C ALA A 503 13.46 -9.24 1.08
N ALA A 504 14.43 -8.36 0.83
CA ALA A 504 15.42 -7.96 1.82
C ALA A 504 14.80 -7.42 3.13
N ALA A 505 13.74 -6.60 3.03
CA ALA A 505 13.12 -5.97 4.19
C ALA A 505 12.42 -6.98 5.13
N PRO A 506 11.47 -7.83 4.67
CA PRO A 506 10.89 -8.88 5.51
C PRO A 506 11.95 -9.89 5.99
N ALA A 507 12.96 -10.19 5.17
CA ALA A 507 14.06 -11.08 5.55
C ALA A 507 14.92 -10.52 6.70
N ALA A 508 15.06 -9.20 6.82
CA ALA A 508 15.74 -8.57 7.95
C ALA A 508 14.99 -8.82 9.27
N VAL A 509 13.67 -8.66 9.27
CA VAL A 509 12.81 -8.97 10.43
C VAL A 509 12.89 -10.46 10.78
N ALA A 510 12.86 -11.35 9.78
CA ALA A 510 13.03 -12.79 9.98
C ALA A 510 14.42 -13.14 10.54
N ALA A 511 15.49 -12.44 10.12
CA ALA A 511 16.83 -12.63 10.66
C ALA A 511 16.90 -12.21 12.14
N LEU A 512 16.29 -11.07 12.50
CA LEU A 512 16.16 -10.63 13.89
C LEU A 512 15.44 -11.67 14.76
N LEU A 513 14.32 -12.22 14.25
CA LEU A 513 13.58 -13.30 14.92
C LEU A 513 14.48 -14.52 15.15
N LEU A 514 15.16 -15.02 14.12
CA LEU A 514 15.99 -16.21 14.23
C LEU A 514 17.22 -15.99 15.12
N VAL A 515 17.78 -14.77 15.15
CA VAL A 515 18.84 -14.38 16.09
C VAL A 515 18.32 -14.38 17.53
N ALA A 516 17.11 -13.84 17.78
CA ALA A 516 16.48 -13.91 19.10
C ALA A 516 16.18 -15.36 19.54
N LEU A 517 15.95 -16.27 18.58
CA LEU A 517 15.69 -17.69 18.81
C LEU A 517 16.95 -18.55 19.02
N LEU A 518 18.16 -17.99 18.90
CA LEU A 518 19.40 -18.77 19.05
C LEU A 518 19.49 -19.60 20.34
N PRO A 519 19.07 -19.13 21.54
CA PRO A 519 19.04 -19.98 22.73
C PRO A 519 18.23 -21.26 22.57
N ALA A 520 17.18 -21.22 21.74
CA ALA A 520 16.35 -22.36 21.45
C ALA A 520 16.88 -23.24 20.31
N LEU A 521 17.43 -22.59 19.27
CA LEU A 521 18.02 -23.25 18.12
C LEU A 521 19.34 -23.94 18.48
N ASP A 522 20.04 -23.51 19.53
CA ASP A 522 21.25 -24.15 20.07
C ASP A 522 21.05 -25.64 20.38
N LEU A 523 19.83 -26.01 20.79
CA LEU A 523 19.44 -27.39 21.10
C LEU A 523 19.38 -28.32 19.87
N LEU A 524 19.37 -27.77 18.66
CA LEU A 524 19.38 -28.56 17.43
C LEU A 524 20.77 -29.13 17.12
N PHE A 525 21.80 -28.60 17.77
CA PHE A 525 23.19 -28.97 17.53
C PHE A 525 23.72 -29.84 18.69
N PRO A 526 24.71 -30.71 18.42
CA PRO A 526 25.40 -31.45 19.48
C PRO A 526 26.14 -30.50 20.43
N ASP A 527 26.42 -31.00 21.64
CA ASP A 527 27.20 -30.28 22.64
C ASP A 527 28.53 -29.79 22.06
N GLU A 528 28.97 -28.58 22.43
CA GLU A 528 30.16 -27.94 21.86
C GLU A 528 31.46 -28.76 22.06
N THR A 529 31.47 -29.64 23.06
CA THR A 529 32.58 -30.54 23.38
C THR A 529 32.62 -31.79 22.49
N GLU A 530 31.53 -32.14 21.82
CA GLU A 530 31.45 -33.30 20.93
C GLU A 530 31.92 -32.97 19.49
N HIS A 531 32.89 -33.72 18.97
CA HIS A 531 33.36 -33.53 17.59
C HIS A 531 32.48 -34.29 16.59
N ARG A 532 31.30 -33.72 16.24
CA ARG A 532 30.37 -34.31 15.26
C ARG A 532 30.08 -33.36 14.08
N PRO A 533 31.07 -33.13 13.18
CA PRO A 533 30.94 -32.13 12.11
C PRO A 533 29.77 -32.41 11.16
N ARG A 534 29.46 -33.68 10.88
CA ARG A 534 28.32 -34.06 10.04
C ARG A 534 26.97 -33.72 10.68
N ALA A 535 26.81 -33.95 11.99
CA ALA A 535 25.59 -33.63 12.71
C ALA A 535 25.38 -32.11 12.81
N VAL A 536 26.47 -31.35 13.01
CA VAL A 536 26.43 -29.88 13.00
C VAL A 536 26.04 -29.34 11.62
N ALA A 537 26.56 -29.91 10.55
CA ALA A 537 26.23 -29.50 9.18
C ALA A 537 24.81 -29.94 8.74
N ALA A 538 24.26 -31.00 9.32
CA ALA A 538 22.96 -31.55 8.94
C ALA A 538 21.81 -30.56 9.17
N VAL A 539 21.87 -29.74 10.24
CA VAL A 539 20.82 -28.78 10.58
C VAL A 539 20.66 -27.70 9.48
N PRO A 540 21.69 -26.88 9.16
CA PRO A 540 21.56 -25.91 8.07
C PRO A 540 21.36 -26.58 6.70
N ALA A 541 21.93 -27.77 6.46
CA ALA A 541 21.72 -28.49 5.20
C ALA A 541 20.26 -28.95 5.00
N ALA A 542 19.57 -29.36 6.07
CA ALA A 542 18.16 -29.73 6.00
C ALA A 542 17.27 -28.52 5.67
N VAL A 543 17.56 -27.36 6.29
CA VAL A 543 16.82 -26.11 6.02
C VAL A 543 17.11 -25.58 4.62
N LEU A 544 18.35 -25.70 4.13
CA LEU A 544 18.68 -25.39 2.73
C LEU A 544 17.94 -26.32 1.77
N GLY A 545 17.86 -27.62 2.09
CA GLY A 545 17.06 -28.58 1.32
C GLY A 545 15.59 -28.18 1.25
N LEU A 546 15.01 -27.70 2.35
CA LEU A 546 13.65 -27.16 2.37
C LEU A 546 13.53 -25.91 1.50
N ALA A 547 14.49 -24.97 1.57
CA ALA A 547 14.49 -23.78 0.72
C ALA A 547 14.48 -24.16 -0.78
N VAL A 548 15.35 -25.10 -1.18
CA VAL A 548 15.41 -25.60 -2.56
C VAL A 548 14.12 -26.31 -2.97
N ALA A 549 13.56 -27.16 -2.09
CA ALA A 549 12.31 -27.87 -2.35
C ALA A 549 11.13 -26.91 -2.51
N CYS A 550 11.01 -25.90 -1.64
CA CYS A 550 9.98 -24.86 -1.73
C CYS A 550 10.16 -24.01 -3.00
N THR A 551 11.38 -23.59 -3.35
CA THR A 551 11.64 -22.88 -4.60
C THR A 551 11.25 -23.73 -5.82
N GLY A 552 11.60 -25.01 -5.83
CA GLY A 552 11.22 -25.95 -6.89
C GLY A 552 9.70 -26.14 -7.00
N ALA A 553 9.01 -26.29 -5.86
CA ALA A 553 7.55 -26.38 -5.81
C ALA A 553 6.88 -25.08 -6.31
N GLY A 554 7.41 -23.92 -5.89
CA GLY A 554 6.96 -22.61 -6.38
C GLY A 554 7.09 -22.51 -7.89
N LEU A 555 8.26 -22.82 -8.46
CA LEU A 555 8.47 -22.80 -9.92
C LEU A 555 7.60 -23.79 -10.68
N ALA A 556 7.17 -24.89 -10.03
CA ALA A 556 6.29 -25.88 -10.64
C ALA A 556 4.82 -25.42 -10.65
N VAL A 557 4.34 -24.80 -9.56
CA VAL A 557 2.92 -24.47 -9.32
C VAL A 557 2.56 -23.08 -9.81
N ASP A 558 3.46 -22.12 -9.64
CA ASP A 558 3.33 -20.79 -10.22
C ASP A 558 3.86 -20.87 -11.64
N ARG A 559 3.01 -20.64 -12.63
CA ARG A 559 3.33 -20.57 -14.06
C ARG A 559 2.44 -19.51 -14.68
N PHE A 560 2.93 -18.90 -15.75
CA PHE A 560 2.12 -17.97 -16.51
C PHE A 560 1.18 -18.71 -17.44
N ASP A 561 -0.09 -18.35 -17.39
CA ASP A 561 -1.19 -18.87 -18.20
C ASP A 561 -2.30 -17.81 -18.31
N ALA A 562 -3.39 -18.12 -19.02
CA ALA A 562 -4.49 -17.17 -19.22
C ALA A 562 -5.16 -16.68 -17.91
N THR A 563 -5.02 -17.43 -16.82
CA THR A 563 -5.51 -17.03 -15.48
C THR A 563 -4.41 -16.45 -14.60
N HIS A 564 -3.14 -16.59 -14.95
CA HIS A 564 -2.03 -15.99 -14.22
C HIS A 564 -1.11 -15.36 -15.26
N PRO A 565 -1.53 -14.27 -15.93
CA PRO A 565 -0.78 -13.76 -17.07
C PRO A 565 0.52 -13.06 -16.65
N VAL A 566 1.44 -12.93 -17.61
CA VAL A 566 2.55 -11.97 -17.53
C VAL A 566 1.97 -10.57 -17.79
N PRO A 567 2.15 -9.61 -16.89
CA PRO A 567 1.72 -8.24 -17.13
C PRO A 567 2.63 -7.56 -18.17
N SER A 568 2.06 -6.86 -19.14
CA SER A 568 2.77 -6.07 -20.15
C SER A 568 2.21 -4.66 -20.33
N ARG A 569 3.10 -3.72 -20.65
CA ARG A 569 2.78 -2.28 -20.81
C ARG A 569 3.14 -1.84 -22.22
N LEU A 570 2.14 -1.37 -22.96
CA LEU A 570 2.32 -0.79 -24.28
C LEU A 570 1.43 0.45 -24.39
N ALA A 571 1.98 1.51 -24.96
CA ALA A 571 1.30 2.75 -25.28
C ALA A 571 1.56 3.10 -26.74
N TYR A 572 0.62 3.83 -27.35
CA TYR A 572 0.77 4.44 -28.66
C TYR A 572 0.81 5.95 -28.52
N VAL A 573 1.81 6.58 -29.14
CA VAL A 573 2.01 8.03 -29.11
C VAL A 573 2.00 8.57 -30.53
N LEU A 574 1.23 9.62 -30.78
CA LEU A 574 1.17 10.34 -32.06
C LEU A 574 1.31 11.85 -31.83
N ASP A 575 2.32 12.46 -32.44
CA ASP A 575 2.39 13.91 -32.59
C ASP A 575 1.75 14.29 -33.93
N ALA A 576 0.55 14.86 -33.87
CA ALA A 576 -0.21 15.25 -35.05
C ALA A 576 0.45 16.42 -35.82
N GLY A 577 1.27 17.24 -35.15
CA GLY A 577 1.98 18.36 -35.78
C GLY A 577 3.11 17.89 -36.68
N THR A 578 3.80 16.81 -36.30
CA THR A 578 4.92 16.24 -37.08
C THR A 578 4.54 14.99 -37.87
N GLY A 579 3.40 14.37 -37.57
CA GLY A 579 2.98 13.07 -38.12
C GLY A 579 3.83 11.90 -37.62
N GLN A 580 4.59 12.08 -36.54
CA GLN A 580 5.44 11.03 -35.98
C GLN A 580 4.65 10.18 -34.99
N ALA A 581 4.73 8.87 -35.17
CA ALA A 581 4.10 7.89 -34.30
C ALA A 581 5.11 6.88 -33.74
N SER A 582 4.88 6.49 -32.48
CA SER A 582 5.74 5.55 -31.75
C SER A 582 4.92 4.60 -30.88
N TRP A 583 5.36 3.36 -30.84
CA TRP A 583 5.04 2.42 -29.77
C TRP A 583 5.97 2.71 -28.60
N VAL A 584 5.43 2.74 -27.38
CA VAL A 584 6.18 3.08 -26.16
C VAL A 584 5.89 2.07 -25.07
N SER A 585 6.91 1.73 -24.28
CA SER A 585 6.75 0.88 -23.10
C SER A 585 7.58 1.40 -21.93
N THR A 586 6.97 1.45 -20.76
CA THR A 586 7.61 1.78 -19.48
C THR A 586 8.12 0.54 -18.73
N GLU A 587 8.13 -0.63 -19.37
CA GLU A 587 8.67 -1.85 -18.78
C GLU A 587 10.18 -1.70 -18.45
N GLY A 588 10.63 -2.31 -17.35
CA GLY A 588 12.07 -2.35 -17.03
C GLY A 588 12.84 -3.09 -18.13
N SER A 589 12.36 -4.27 -18.50
CA SER A 589 12.81 -5.05 -19.66
C SER A 589 11.57 -5.49 -20.45
N PRO A 590 11.45 -5.17 -21.75
CA PRO A 590 10.32 -5.59 -22.57
C PRO A 590 10.19 -7.12 -22.59
N GLY A 591 8.98 -7.61 -22.33
CA GLY A 591 8.64 -9.03 -22.53
C GLY A 591 8.60 -9.44 -24.01
N ASP A 592 8.46 -10.73 -24.29
CA ASP A 592 8.52 -11.27 -25.66
C ASP A 592 7.54 -10.60 -26.64
N TRP A 593 6.30 -10.31 -26.17
CA TRP A 593 5.31 -9.61 -26.98
C TRP A 593 5.65 -8.11 -27.14
N THR A 594 5.93 -7.42 -26.03
CA THR A 594 6.26 -5.98 -26.05
C THR A 594 7.52 -5.69 -26.89
N ALA A 595 8.52 -6.57 -26.86
CA ALA A 595 9.75 -6.47 -27.65
C ALA A 595 9.51 -6.51 -29.18
N GLY A 596 8.34 -6.96 -29.64
CA GLY A 596 7.93 -6.84 -31.05
C GLY A 596 7.65 -5.39 -31.48
N TYR A 597 7.35 -4.50 -30.52
CA TYR A 597 6.96 -3.12 -30.75
C TYR A 597 8.08 -2.11 -30.49
N VAL A 598 8.93 -2.38 -29.51
CA VAL A 598 9.96 -1.44 -29.03
C VAL A 598 11.37 -2.02 -29.15
N GLY A 599 12.38 -1.17 -29.37
CA GLY A 599 13.75 -1.63 -29.62
C GLY A 599 14.88 -0.79 -29.02
N SER A 600 14.65 0.49 -28.74
CA SER A 600 15.65 1.37 -28.13
C SER A 600 15.06 2.16 -26.96
N ARG A 601 15.92 2.55 -26.01
CA ARG A 601 15.51 3.36 -24.84
C ARG A 601 16.01 4.79 -24.99
N PHE A 602 15.11 5.77 -24.91
CA PHE A 602 15.43 7.21 -24.96
C PHE A 602 14.28 8.03 -24.37
N GLU A 603 14.57 9.28 -23.99
CA GLU A 603 13.58 10.27 -23.57
C GLU A 603 12.80 10.81 -24.78
N LEU A 604 11.46 10.80 -24.72
CA LEU A 604 10.62 11.24 -25.83
C LEU A 604 10.85 12.74 -26.13
N PRO A 605 10.73 13.19 -27.40
CA PRO A 605 10.94 14.60 -27.77
C PRO A 605 9.92 15.58 -27.16
N VAL A 606 8.80 15.04 -26.67
CA VAL A 606 7.70 15.76 -26.05
C VAL A 606 7.40 15.08 -24.73
N ASP A 607 7.13 15.87 -23.70
CA ASP A 607 6.61 15.36 -22.43
C ASP A 607 5.21 14.80 -22.65
N TYR A 608 5.00 13.55 -22.23
CA TYR A 608 3.70 12.89 -22.25
C TYR A 608 3.33 12.47 -20.81
N PRO A 609 2.05 12.58 -20.42
CA PRO A 609 1.62 12.08 -19.11
C PRO A 609 1.92 10.59 -19.00
N TYR A 610 2.30 10.14 -17.80
CA TYR A 610 2.61 8.74 -17.47
C TYR A 610 3.86 8.14 -18.16
N LEU A 611 4.44 8.82 -19.15
CA LEU A 611 5.58 8.34 -19.96
C LEU A 611 6.85 9.16 -19.67
N GLY A 612 7.17 9.36 -18.39
CA GLY A 612 8.32 10.16 -17.97
C GLY A 612 9.66 9.44 -18.05
N GLY A 613 10.72 10.20 -18.31
CA GLY A 613 12.10 9.73 -18.36
C GLY A 613 12.43 8.84 -19.56
N ASP A 614 13.49 8.03 -19.43
CA ASP A 614 13.91 7.10 -20.47
C ASP A 614 12.89 5.96 -20.61
N VAL A 615 12.23 5.86 -21.76
CA VAL A 615 11.25 4.81 -22.08
C VAL A 615 11.72 3.93 -23.24
N TRP A 616 11.24 2.69 -23.32
CA TRP A 616 11.44 1.88 -24.51
C TRP A 616 10.53 2.38 -25.62
N SER A 617 11.06 2.55 -26.82
CA SER A 617 10.31 3.06 -27.96
C SER A 617 10.68 2.35 -29.26
N GLY A 618 9.71 2.28 -30.16
CA GLY A 618 9.85 1.82 -31.52
C GLY A 618 8.97 2.65 -32.46
N ARG A 619 9.36 2.73 -33.73
CA ARG A 619 8.58 3.48 -34.73
C ARG A 619 7.24 2.78 -34.96
N ALA A 620 6.16 3.54 -34.97
CA ALA A 620 4.84 3.07 -35.37
C ALA A 620 4.40 3.69 -36.70
N GLU A 621 3.44 3.07 -37.37
CA GLU A 621 2.72 3.70 -38.46
C GLU A 621 1.69 4.68 -37.87
N ALA A 622 1.61 5.88 -38.45
CA ALA A 622 0.71 6.93 -38.00
C ALA A 622 -0.75 6.55 -38.30
N ALA A 623 -1.56 6.47 -37.26
CA ALA A 623 -3.00 6.29 -37.36
C ALA A 623 -3.68 7.60 -37.77
N ASP A 624 -4.83 7.50 -38.43
CA ASP A 624 -5.68 8.65 -38.77
C ASP A 624 -6.50 9.08 -37.54
N LEU A 625 -5.82 9.72 -36.58
CA LEU A 625 -6.40 10.20 -35.34
C LEU A 625 -6.34 11.72 -35.31
N ALA A 626 -7.51 12.36 -35.15
CA ALA A 626 -7.60 13.80 -35.01
C ALA A 626 -7.12 14.23 -33.61
N PRO A 627 -6.26 15.26 -33.49
CA PRO A 627 -5.96 15.88 -32.20
C PRO A 627 -7.20 16.64 -31.68
N ALA A 628 -7.19 16.99 -30.40
CA ALA A 628 -8.22 17.85 -29.82
C ALA A 628 -8.32 19.20 -30.55
N ASP A 629 -9.55 19.69 -30.72
CA ASP A 629 -9.81 21.02 -31.27
C ASP A 629 -9.63 22.07 -30.17
N VAL A 630 -9.01 23.20 -30.52
CA VAL A 630 -8.74 24.30 -29.59
C VAL A 630 -9.34 25.58 -30.17
N GLU A 631 -10.45 26.01 -29.59
CA GLU A 631 -11.17 27.22 -29.98
C GLU A 631 -10.87 28.35 -29.00
N THR A 632 -10.36 29.49 -29.49
CA THR A 632 -10.25 30.70 -28.68
C THR A 632 -11.64 31.30 -28.47
N VAL A 633 -12.15 31.23 -27.23
CA VAL A 633 -13.47 31.76 -26.83
C VAL A 633 -13.39 33.26 -26.58
N SER A 634 -12.33 33.72 -25.90
CA SER A 634 -12.10 35.15 -25.65
C SER A 634 -10.62 35.44 -25.50
N ASP A 635 -10.17 36.56 -26.04
CA ASP A 635 -8.82 37.08 -25.86
C ASP A 635 -8.92 38.60 -25.67
N THR A 636 -8.67 39.06 -24.44
CA THR A 636 -8.90 40.46 -24.08
C THR A 636 -7.78 41.01 -23.20
N LEU A 637 -7.48 42.30 -23.34
CA LEU A 637 -6.54 42.98 -22.46
C LEU A 637 -7.29 43.67 -21.32
N VAL A 638 -7.10 43.21 -20.08
CA VAL A 638 -7.72 43.75 -18.87
C VAL A 638 -6.63 44.21 -17.90
N GLY A 639 -6.58 45.52 -17.61
CA GLY A 639 -5.62 46.06 -16.64
C GLY A 639 -4.14 45.86 -17.00
N GLY A 640 -3.82 45.69 -18.30
CA GLY A 640 -2.47 45.39 -18.78
C GLY A 640 -2.10 43.90 -18.80
N ARG A 641 -3.02 43.02 -18.38
CA ARG A 641 -2.92 41.56 -18.49
C ARG A 641 -3.73 41.06 -19.66
N ARG A 642 -3.27 40.00 -20.32
CA ARG A 642 -4.03 39.32 -21.37
C ARG A 642 -4.83 38.20 -20.74
N GLU A 643 -6.14 38.33 -20.76
CA GLU A 643 -7.10 37.32 -20.30
C GLU A 643 -7.54 36.49 -21.50
N LEU A 644 -7.07 35.25 -21.55
CA LEU A 644 -7.33 34.31 -22.63
C LEU A 644 -8.21 33.18 -22.10
N THR A 645 -9.28 32.87 -22.82
CA THR A 645 -10.10 31.68 -22.57
C THR A 645 -10.19 30.85 -23.84
N VAL A 646 -9.89 29.57 -23.70
CA VAL A 646 -10.00 28.57 -24.77
C VAL A 646 -10.98 27.48 -24.38
N ARG A 647 -11.61 26.88 -25.39
CA ARG A 647 -12.35 25.62 -25.27
C ARG A 647 -11.57 24.53 -25.98
N VAL A 648 -11.26 23.48 -25.23
CA VAL A 648 -10.54 22.30 -25.72
C VAL A 648 -11.54 21.15 -25.85
N THR A 649 -11.80 20.72 -27.08
CA THR A 649 -12.80 19.69 -27.39
C THR A 649 -12.12 18.45 -27.94
N PRO A 650 -12.08 17.34 -27.18
CA PRO A 650 -11.62 16.05 -27.69
C PRO A 650 -12.39 15.66 -28.96
N GLN A 651 -11.67 15.27 -30.02
CA GLN A 651 -12.29 14.85 -31.28
C GLN A 651 -12.50 13.33 -31.34
N ARG A 652 -11.91 12.60 -30.40
CA ARG A 652 -11.94 11.14 -30.32
C ARG A 652 -12.92 10.70 -29.23
N SER A 653 -13.66 9.63 -29.47
CA SER A 653 -14.51 9.02 -28.45
C SER A 653 -13.67 8.37 -27.35
N GLY A 654 -14.14 8.41 -26.10
CA GLY A 654 -13.47 7.72 -25.00
C GLY A 654 -12.16 8.38 -24.53
N VAL A 655 -11.99 9.68 -24.80
CA VAL A 655 -10.91 10.46 -24.19
C VAL A 655 -11.22 10.66 -22.72
N ARG A 656 -10.38 10.08 -21.86
CA ARG A 656 -10.52 10.18 -20.40
C ARG A 656 -9.60 11.21 -19.76
N VAL A 657 -8.54 11.64 -20.46
CA VAL A 657 -7.61 12.66 -19.98
C VAL A 657 -7.31 13.65 -21.09
N VAL A 658 -7.24 14.92 -20.72
CA VAL A 658 -6.71 16.02 -21.54
C VAL A 658 -5.60 16.69 -20.76
N VAL A 659 -4.41 16.74 -21.34
CA VAL A 659 -3.29 17.53 -20.80
C VAL A 659 -3.25 18.87 -21.48
N LEU A 660 -3.10 19.93 -20.67
CA LEU A 660 -2.90 21.30 -21.11
C LEU A 660 -1.45 21.69 -20.81
N ASP A 661 -0.63 21.78 -21.85
CA ASP A 661 0.77 22.25 -21.81
C ASP A 661 0.83 23.64 -22.43
N LEU A 662 0.51 24.65 -21.62
CA LEU A 662 0.52 26.06 -22.03
C LEU A 662 1.93 26.61 -21.86
N ARG A 663 2.47 27.21 -22.92
CA ARG A 663 3.75 27.94 -22.90
C ARG A 663 3.54 29.39 -23.33
N VAL A 664 4.24 30.31 -22.68
CA VAL A 664 4.19 31.75 -22.95
C VAL A 664 5.60 32.27 -23.18
N ASP A 665 5.90 32.71 -24.40
CA ASP A 665 7.20 33.31 -24.69
C ASP A 665 7.30 34.70 -24.06
N GLY A 666 8.40 35.00 -23.35
CA GLY A 666 8.63 36.33 -22.76
C GLY A 666 7.54 36.84 -21.81
N GLY A 667 6.78 35.94 -21.19
CA GLY A 667 5.67 36.26 -20.28
C GLY A 667 5.50 35.22 -19.17
N THR A 668 4.50 35.42 -18.32
CA THR A 668 4.18 34.53 -17.20
C THR A 668 2.68 34.30 -17.09
N VAL A 669 2.30 33.10 -16.62
CA VAL A 669 0.92 32.79 -16.27
C VAL A 669 0.71 33.19 -14.81
N VAL A 670 -0.15 34.18 -14.56
CA VAL A 670 -0.40 34.72 -13.20
C VAL A 670 -1.74 34.29 -12.62
N GLY A 671 -2.56 33.61 -13.42
CA GLY A 671 -3.85 33.05 -13.01
C GLY A 671 -4.29 31.99 -14.00
N ALA A 672 -4.88 30.91 -13.52
CA ALA A 672 -5.50 29.91 -14.37
C ALA A 672 -6.72 29.30 -13.69
N ARG A 673 -7.76 29.03 -14.47
CA ARG A 673 -8.96 28.28 -14.06
C ARG A 673 -9.30 27.26 -15.13
N ILE A 674 -9.37 25.99 -14.75
CA ILE A 674 -9.66 24.86 -15.63
C ILE A 674 -10.93 24.18 -15.12
N GLY A 675 -11.94 24.02 -15.99
CA GLY A 675 -13.23 23.49 -15.56
C GLY A 675 -13.91 24.32 -14.47
N GLY A 676 -13.60 25.62 -14.38
CA GLY A 676 -14.10 26.54 -13.36
C GLY A 676 -13.35 26.52 -12.01
N ARG A 677 -12.54 25.49 -11.74
CA ARG A 677 -11.67 25.39 -10.55
C ARG A 677 -10.38 26.17 -10.78
N ALA A 678 -9.93 26.89 -9.76
CA ALA A 678 -8.65 27.59 -9.81
C ALA A 678 -7.51 26.58 -9.79
N VAL A 679 -6.47 26.82 -10.59
CA VAL A 679 -5.23 26.05 -10.52
C VAL A 679 -4.47 26.46 -9.24
N PRO A 680 -3.81 25.53 -8.53
CA PRO A 680 -2.97 25.86 -7.38
C PRO A 680 -1.95 26.96 -7.70
N GLU A 681 -1.73 27.88 -6.76
CA GLU A 681 -0.86 29.05 -6.96
C GLU A 681 0.58 28.65 -7.31
N GLU A 682 1.01 27.47 -6.88
CA GLU A 682 2.36 26.97 -7.09
C GLU A 682 2.65 26.45 -8.51
N GLU A 683 1.62 26.34 -9.36
CA GLU A 683 1.78 26.13 -10.82
C GLU A 683 1.89 27.45 -11.58
N LEU A 684 1.64 28.58 -10.91
CA LEU A 684 1.63 29.91 -11.50
C LEU A 684 2.98 30.61 -11.30
N GLY A 685 3.14 31.76 -11.98
CA GLY A 685 4.33 32.59 -11.89
C GLY A 685 5.49 32.17 -12.82
N GLY A 686 5.32 31.07 -13.56
CA GLY A 686 6.22 30.61 -14.62
C GLY A 686 5.75 30.95 -16.04
N ASP A 687 6.56 30.58 -17.02
CA ASP A 687 6.27 30.66 -18.46
C ASP A 687 5.57 29.42 -19.01
N ARG A 688 5.43 28.36 -18.19
CA ARG A 688 4.76 27.11 -18.53
C ARG A 688 3.75 26.74 -17.46
N VAL A 689 2.58 26.25 -17.88
CA VAL A 689 1.58 25.61 -17.02
C VAL A 689 1.28 24.23 -17.60
N TRP A 690 1.44 23.19 -16.78
CA TRP A 690 1.16 21.80 -17.14
C TRP A 690 0.05 21.24 -16.25
N ILE A 691 -1.11 20.95 -16.84
CA ILE A 691 -2.27 20.42 -16.12
C ILE A 691 -2.70 19.11 -16.76
N VAL A 692 -2.83 18.06 -15.96
CA VAL A 692 -3.45 16.79 -16.37
C VAL A 692 -4.90 16.80 -15.90
N PHE A 693 -5.86 16.87 -16.82
CA PHE A 693 -7.29 16.93 -16.51
C PHE A 693 -7.98 15.62 -16.87
N HIS A 694 -8.51 14.92 -15.86
CA HIS A 694 -9.27 13.69 -15.99
C HIS A 694 -10.78 13.97 -16.13
N ALA A 695 -11.49 13.07 -16.82
CA ALA A 695 -12.93 13.19 -17.11
C ALA A 695 -13.32 14.51 -17.81
N PRO A 696 -12.63 14.92 -18.90
CA PRO A 696 -12.96 16.14 -19.62
C PRO A 696 -14.42 16.10 -20.13
N PRO A 697 -15.16 17.22 -20.11
CA PRO A 697 -16.49 17.28 -20.69
C PRO A 697 -16.48 16.99 -22.20
N GLU A 698 -17.45 16.21 -22.69
CA GLU A 698 -17.57 15.89 -24.13
C GLU A 698 -17.84 17.14 -24.99
N ASP A 699 -18.51 18.15 -24.44
CA ASP A 699 -18.81 19.42 -25.11
C ASP A 699 -17.66 20.45 -25.04
N GLY A 700 -16.55 20.06 -24.41
CA GLY A 700 -15.29 20.81 -24.38
C GLY A 700 -14.93 21.35 -23.00
N LEU A 701 -13.66 21.17 -22.63
CA LEU A 701 -13.06 21.70 -21.42
C LEU A 701 -12.73 23.19 -21.60
N GLN A 702 -13.29 24.05 -20.75
CA GLN A 702 -12.90 25.46 -20.71
C GLN A 702 -11.66 25.66 -19.84
N ALA A 703 -10.69 26.40 -20.40
CA ALA A 703 -9.48 26.83 -19.72
C ALA A 703 -9.33 28.35 -19.87
N SER A 704 -9.37 29.06 -18.75
CA SER A 704 -9.12 30.51 -18.68
C SER A 704 -7.78 30.76 -18.03
N VAL A 705 -6.95 31.60 -18.66
CA VAL A 705 -5.62 31.97 -18.17
C VAL A 705 -5.40 33.48 -18.24
N SER A 706 -4.75 34.00 -17.22
CA SER A 706 -4.34 35.39 -17.10
C SER A 706 -2.84 35.47 -17.32
N LEU A 707 -2.42 36.19 -18.36
CA LEU A 707 -1.03 36.28 -18.78
C LEU A 707 -0.48 37.69 -18.53
N GLU A 708 0.75 37.75 -18.04
CA GLU A 708 1.57 38.97 -17.98
C GLU A 708 2.73 38.88 -18.98
N GLY A 709 3.08 40.00 -19.61
CA GLY A 709 4.04 40.01 -20.73
C GLY A 709 3.34 39.99 -22.09
N GLY A 710 4.09 40.33 -23.15
CA GLY A 710 3.54 40.58 -24.49
C GLY A 710 3.94 39.56 -25.55
N GLY A 711 4.51 38.42 -25.17
CA GLY A 711 4.90 37.41 -26.15
C GLY A 711 3.80 36.41 -26.49
N ALA A 712 4.09 35.59 -27.49
CA ALA A 712 3.15 34.63 -28.04
C ALA A 712 2.85 33.51 -27.04
N ALA A 713 1.60 33.05 -27.03
CA ALA A 713 1.18 31.90 -26.25
C ALA A 713 0.93 30.70 -27.17
N GLU A 714 1.34 29.52 -26.74
CA GLU A 714 1.12 28.26 -27.44
C GLU A 714 0.49 27.26 -26.47
N LEU A 715 -0.58 26.61 -26.88
CA LEU A 715 -1.17 25.52 -26.13
C LEU A 715 -0.95 24.22 -26.88
N ARG A 716 -0.18 23.32 -26.26
CA ARG A 716 -0.17 21.92 -26.65
C ARG A 716 -1.21 21.17 -25.84
N VAL A 717 -2.08 20.45 -26.55
CA VAL A 717 -3.08 19.56 -25.96
C VAL A 717 -2.68 18.12 -26.25
N ILE A 718 -2.68 17.29 -25.22
CA ILE A 718 -2.50 15.84 -25.36
C ILE A 718 -3.79 15.18 -24.88
N ASP A 719 -4.53 14.55 -25.77
CA ASP A 719 -5.67 13.73 -25.36
C ASP A 719 -5.22 12.26 -25.14
N VAL A 720 -5.78 11.61 -24.13
CA VAL A 720 -5.48 10.22 -23.79
C VAL A 720 -6.78 9.43 -23.78
N SER A 721 -6.78 8.34 -24.56
CA SER A 721 -7.86 7.35 -24.60
C SER A 721 -7.31 5.95 -24.34
N ASP A 722 -8.15 5.04 -23.87
CA ASP A 722 -7.76 3.65 -23.61
C ASP A 722 -8.03 2.75 -24.83
N GLY A 723 -7.30 1.65 -24.89
CA GLY A 723 -7.39 0.63 -25.93
C GLY A 723 -6.51 0.90 -27.14
N LEU A 724 -5.74 -0.12 -27.54
CA LEU A 724 -4.86 -0.08 -28.72
C LEU A 724 -5.51 -0.72 -29.96
N ALA A 725 -6.71 -1.27 -29.82
CA ALA A 725 -7.40 -2.01 -30.87
C ALA A 725 -7.69 -1.12 -32.09
N GLY A 726 -7.40 -1.63 -33.29
CA GLY A 726 -7.62 -0.92 -34.55
C GLY A 726 -6.47 -0.01 -34.99
N LEU A 727 -5.43 0.16 -34.16
CA LEU A 727 -4.24 0.91 -34.55
C LEU A 727 -3.38 0.14 -35.57
N PRO A 728 -2.73 0.84 -36.51
CA PRO A 728 -1.83 0.21 -37.48
C PRO A 728 -0.70 -0.58 -36.82
N GLY A 729 -0.58 -1.87 -37.17
CA GLY A 729 0.45 -2.77 -36.65
C GLY A 729 0.21 -3.30 -35.25
N PHE A 730 -0.91 -2.97 -34.60
CA PHE A 730 -1.28 -3.59 -33.32
C PHE A 730 -1.74 -5.03 -33.53
N GLU A 731 -1.21 -5.92 -32.70
CA GLU A 731 -1.58 -7.33 -32.60
C GLU A 731 -2.01 -7.58 -31.15
N PRO A 732 -3.17 -8.22 -30.92
CA PRO A 732 -3.62 -8.56 -29.57
C PRO A 732 -2.57 -9.36 -28.81
N ARG A 733 -2.55 -9.21 -27.48
CA ARG A 733 -1.70 -10.01 -26.60
C ARG A 733 -1.99 -11.51 -26.81
N PRO A 734 -0.96 -12.37 -26.83
CA PRO A 734 -1.15 -13.81 -26.84
C PRO A 734 -1.68 -14.32 -25.50
N ASP A 735 -2.23 -15.54 -25.49
CA ASP A 735 -2.66 -16.21 -24.27
C ASP A 735 -1.54 -16.24 -23.22
N GLY A 736 -1.85 -15.81 -21.99
CA GLY A 736 -0.90 -15.75 -20.88
C GLY A 736 -0.07 -14.47 -20.80
N VAL A 737 -0.37 -13.47 -21.62
CA VAL A 737 0.10 -12.09 -21.47
C VAL A 737 -1.13 -11.18 -21.34
N ASP A 738 -1.11 -10.25 -20.41
CA ASP A 738 -2.24 -9.36 -20.15
C ASP A 738 -1.78 -7.95 -19.79
N ALA A 739 -2.69 -6.98 -19.80
CA ALA A 739 -2.37 -5.60 -19.43
C ALA A 739 -1.84 -5.53 -17.99
N ALA A 740 -0.73 -4.82 -17.80
CA ALA A 740 -0.22 -4.51 -16.47
C ALA A 740 -1.02 -3.38 -15.81
N GLY A 741 -1.08 -3.37 -14.48
CA GLY A 741 -1.63 -2.25 -13.73
C GLY A 741 -0.73 -1.03 -13.70
N ALA A 742 -0.91 -0.15 -14.66
CA ALA A 742 -0.27 1.16 -14.71
C ALA A 742 -1.02 2.08 -15.68
N HIS A 743 -1.11 3.38 -15.36
CA HIS A 743 -1.72 4.43 -16.20
C HIS A 743 -1.06 4.62 -17.58
N SER A 744 0.12 4.03 -17.80
CA SER A 744 0.81 3.99 -19.08
C SER A 744 0.47 2.77 -19.95
N THR A 745 -0.47 1.92 -19.52
CA THR A 745 -0.80 0.66 -20.20
C THR A 745 -2.03 0.81 -21.07
N ASP A 746 -1.92 0.33 -22.31
CA ASP A 746 -2.99 0.32 -23.31
C ASP A 746 -3.58 1.69 -23.59
N VAL A 747 -2.73 2.72 -23.52
CA VAL A 747 -3.13 4.11 -23.75
C VAL A 747 -2.70 4.62 -25.13
N VAL A 748 -3.53 5.49 -25.70
CA VAL A 748 -3.30 6.20 -26.96
C VAL A 748 -3.24 7.69 -26.69
N LEU A 749 -2.06 8.27 -26.85
CA LEU A 749 -1.78 9.69 -26.63
C LEU A 749 -1.63 10.41 -27.97
N VAL A 750 -2.48 11.40 -28.22
CA VAL A 750 -2.38 12.23 -29.42
C VAL A 750 -2.13 13.68 -29.03
N ALA A 751 -0.98 14.22 -29.46
CA ALA A 751 -0.59 15.60 -29.20
C ALA A 751 -0.91 16.49 -30.41
N GLY A 752 -1.52 17.64 -30.13
CA GLY A 752 -1.73 18.73 -31.08
C GLY A 752 -1.25 20.05 -30.48
N THR A 753 -0.69 20.95 -31.29
CA THR A 753 -0.18 22.24 -30.82
C THR A 753 -0.85 23.38 -31.57
N THR A 754 -1.45 24.30 -30.83
CA THR A 754 -2.20 25.44 -31.36
C THR A 754 -1.56 26.76 -30.89
N PRO A 755 -1.10 27.62 -31.82
CA PRO A 755 -0.72 29.00 -31.50
C PRO A 755 -1.95 29.78 -31.06
N LEU A 756 -1.86 30.48 -29.93
CA LEU A 756 -2.97 31.22 -29.33
C LEU A 756 -2.93 32.71 -29.61
N GLY A 757 -2.27 33.14 -30.70
CA GLY A 757 -2.17 34.55 -31.12
C GLY A 757 -0.74 35.04 -31.21
#